data_AF-A0A8C4HTD0-F1
#
_entry.id   AF-A0A8C4HTD0-F1
#
_cell.length_a   1.000
_cell.length_b   1.000
_cell.length_c   1.000
_cell.angle_alpha   90.00
_cell.angle_beta   90.00
_cell.angle_gamma   90.00
#
_symmetry.space_group_name_H-M   'P 1'
#
loop_
_entity.id
_entity.type
_entity.pdbx_description
1 polymer ?
#
loop_
_entity_poly.entity_id
_entity_poly.type
_entity_poly.pdbx_seq_one_letter_code
_entity_poly.pdbx_strand_id
1 'polypeptide(L)'
;MAIGKGSCSIVCLVSIQIILIFSASWPGAAGLTFPQQYTIMHWARRIEQEIDRVFQHITGAQQLKGIYNEERRRFSLVKNQPRKIVEKVASDIEKLLAKKRKALDRLASEAERLQREHLWQDGIKELDMAYYDSKAELDYYSMDGEGEVENPSHIKLEFVYDPNFKNNVNYSYTAVQIPTDIYKGAPVILNELNWTQALEKVFMENSQEDPSLLWQAFGSATGVTRYYPATPWKAPDKIDLYDVRRRPWYIQGASSPKDMVILVDVSGSVSGLTLKLIKASVMEMLDTLSDDDYVNVARFNEKAEAVVPCFKHLVQANVRNKKIFKDAVQQMQAKGTTDYKSGFHFAFNQLLNKTNVPRANCNKIIMLFTDGGEDRAQDVFMQYNWPNKTVRVFTFSVGQHNYDVTPLQWIACTNKGYYFEIRSICAIRINTQEYLDVLGRPMVLAGSDAKQVQWTNVYQDALGLGMVVTGTLPVFNLTMDGNSQNQLILGVMGVDVHLDEIKRLTPRYNLGANGYIFAIDPNGYLLLHPNLQPKLVNLPEPVTLDFLDAEVEDSNKEEIRRQMIDGKPGEMQVKTLIKSIDEQYIDEVYRGYTWTPINGTDYSLGLVLPPYNDYYIQADLSDVMLQLQYMQSLLPSSFESSGHVFLAPREYCKRLHLSDNNTQFLQNFLSLMLDISPESDECDQGLIHNLILDSRIIGQLASRVWKNKDLNSYGFLAVFASTDGGITRVFPNMAADLWDEDPEPFNSNYYRRSLDNKGYMFRAPSRSSLDDPAAAENGTIGILVSSAVEVNLGGKLLKPSVVGVKLDLEAWVDKFKILASNVSDSRQGSHKCGPSRSCEMDCEVNTDDLLCYLIDDGGFLVMSNQRDHWKKIGLFFGDVDPYLMHALYNNSIFTRRQSFHYQSACEPISSSHTGAAPRGIFVPSIADILSLAWWTSTVAWSVTQQLLYGLAYNSWLYQDDVLVEGFETRESSCVTIQSQFYFTNTTNSYNVLQDCGNCSRLFHAKRIESTNLLFVVAETLPCSSCEIERLTQVRTEFQEENPCEVLSNARYRKGPTSCFDYSALENTSECGRGHALQSSIGVSLFSLFCLFFISDTCKHSN
;
A
#
# COMPACT_ATOMS: atom_id res chain seq x y z
N MET A 1 35.60 33.89 -45.29
CA MET A 1 36.11 35.27 -45.11
C MET A 1 36.92 35.29 -43.82
N ALA A 2 38.15 35.80 -43.70
CA ALA A 2 39.19 36.20 -44.64
C ALA A 2 40.47 36.42 -43.79
N ILE A 3 41.56 35.71 -44.14
CA ILE A 3 42.97 36.18 -44.13
C ILE A 3 43.65 36.29 -42.74
N GLY A 4 44.89 35.84 -42.49
CA GLY A 4 45.95 35.26 -43.33
C GLY A 4 47.21 35.02 -42.47
N LYS A 5 47.90 33.90 -42.69
CA LYS A 5 49.27 33.76 -43.23
C LYS A 5 50.45 34.03 -42.28
N GLY A 6 51.32 33.01 -42.20
CA GLY A 6 52.67 33.10 -41.66
C GLY A 6 53.41 31.76 -41.75
N SER A 7 53.79 31.37 -42.97
CA SER A 7 54.60 30.19 -43.31
C SER A 7 56.09 30.40 -42.99
N CYS A 8 56.81 29.37 -42.54
CA CYS A 8 58.01 28.89 -43.26
C CYS A 8 58.52 27.53 -42.79
N SER A 9 58.81 26.69 -43.79
CA SER A 9 59.39 25.35 -43.77
C SER A 9 60.93 25.43 -43.85
N ILE A 10 61.64 24.34 -43.49
CA ILE A 10 62.90 23.78 -44.07
C ILE A 10 63.31 22.62 -43.12
N VAL A 11 63.04 21.35 -43.41
CA VAL A 11 63.74 20.41 -44.33
C VAL A 11 65.06 19.86 -43.74
N CYS A 12 65.05 18.54 -43.43
CA CYS A 12 66.06 17.47 -43.69
C CYS A 12 67.55 17.69 -43.29
N LEU A 13 68.39 16.72 -42.92
CA LEU A 13 68.43 15.25 -42.92
C LEU A 13 69.74 14.85 -42.18
N VAL A 14 69.76 13.66 -41.54
CA VAL A 14 70.88 12.69 -41.52
C VAL A 14 72.08 12.91 -40.56
N SER A 15 72.09 12.07 -39.50
CA SER A 15 73.12 11.04 -39.18
C SER A 15 74.52 11.50 -38.72
N ILE A 16 75.30 10.79 -37.88
CA ILE A 16 75.25 9.52 -37.13
C ILE A 16 76.51 9.55 -36.22
N GLN A 17 76.38 9.07 -34.97
CA GLN A 17 77.46 8.56 -34.06
C GLN A 17 78.51 9.60 -33.55
N ILE A 18 79.01 9.59 -32.31
CA ILE A 18 79.25 8.50 -31.34
C ILE A 18 79.72 9.11 -29.99
N ILE A 19 79.45 8.39 -28.89
CA ILE A 19 80.29 8.27 -27.66
C ILE A 19 80.11 9.19 -26.41
N LEU A 20 79.59 8.53 -25.37
CA LEU A 20 80.01 8.44 -23.95
C LEU A 20 79.56 9.45 -22.87
N ILE A 21 78.82 8.85 -21.91
CA ILE A 21 78.89 8.99 -20.44
C ILE A 21 78.25 10.25 -19.84
N PHE A 22 77.06 10.06 -19.26
CA PHE A 22 76.92 10.07 -17.79
C PHE A 22 75.81 9.11 -17.36
N SER A 23 76.26 7.99 -16.81
CA SER A 23 75.49 7.06 -15.99
C SER A 23 75.10 7.72 -14.67
N ALA A 24 73.82 7.99 -14.48
CA ALA A 24 73.19 7.95 -13.17
C ALA A 24 72.10 6.89 -13.26
N SER A 25 72.46 5.67 -12.86
CA SER A 25 71.53 4.58 -12.61
C SER A 25 70.55 4.99 -11.52
N TRP A 26 69.33 5.35 -11.91
CA TRP A 26 68.20 5.22 -10.99
C TRP A 26 67.85 3.73 -10.91
N PRO A 27 67.62 3.18 -9.70
CA PRO A 27 67.21 1.79 -9.57
C PRO A 27 65.91 1.61 -10.35
N GLY A 28 65.87 0.63 -11.25
CA GLY A 28 64.64 0.29 -11.96
C GLY A 28 63.56 -0.06 -10.95
N ALA A 29 62.50 0.76 -10.89
CA ALA A 29 61.24 0.30 -10.37
C ALA A 29 60.80 -0.85 -11.28
N ALA A 30 60.69 -2.06 -10.72
CA ALA A 30 60.11 -3.19 -11.42
C ALA A 30 58.68 -2.79 -11.80
N GLY A 31 58.43 -2.56 -13.09
CA GLY A 31 57.09 -2.23 -13.58
C GLY A 31 56.20 -3.46 -13.42
N LEU A 32 55.36 -3.46 -12.39
CA LEU A 32 54.25 -4.39 -12.23
C LEU A 32 53.25 -4.11 -13.35
N THR A 33 52.72 -5.16 -13.97
CA THR A 33 51.76 -5.07 -15.09
C THR A 33 50.40 -5.62 -14.68
N PHE A 34 49.31 -5.01 -15.16
CA PHE A 34 47.96 -5.52 -14.95
C PHE A 34 47.82 -6.97 -15.47
N PRO A 35 47.13 -7.87 -14.75
CA PRO A 35 47.00 -9.27 -15.18
C PRO A 35 46.34 -9.40 -16.55
N GLN A 36 46.84 -10.31 -17.38
CA GLN A 36 46.23 -10.58 -18.68
C GLN A 36 44.85 -11.24 -18.52
N GLN A 37 43.98 -11.05 -19.52
CA GLN A 37 42.64 -11.64 -19.54
C GLN A 37 42.64 -13.16 -19.29
N TYR A 38 43.60 -13.90 -19.85
CA TYR A 38 43.72 -15.33 -19.64
C TYR A 38 44.00 -15.70 -18.16
N THR A 39 44.86 -14.94 -17.48
CA THR A 39 45.17 -15.14 -16.05
C THR A 39 43.91 -14.97 -15.20
N ILE A 40 43.13 -13.92 -15.43
CA ILE A 40 41.90 -13.64 -14.69
C ILE A 40 40.82 -14.70 -14.98
N MET A 41 40.72 -15.17 -16.22
CA MET A 41 39.83 -16.29 -16.57
C MET A 41 40.25 -17.59 -15.88
N HIS A 42 41.55 -17.84 -15.73
CA HIS A 42 42.08 -18.99 -15.00
C HIS A 42 41.75 -18.90 -13.50
N TRP A 43 41.93 -17.74 -12.86
CA TRP A 43 41.54 -17.53 -11.46
C TRP A 43 40.03 -17.72 -11.25
N ALA A 44 39.19 -17.14 -12.12
CA ALA A 44 37.73 -17.32 -12.04
C ALA A 44 37.33 -18.80 -12.11
N ARG A 45 37.96 -19.57 -13.01
CA ARG A 45 37.71 -21.02 -13.14
C ARG A 45 38.14 -21.81 -11.89
N ARG A 46 39.23 -21.42 -11.24
CA ARG A 46 39.68 -22.06 -9.99
C ARG A 46 38.70 -21.79 -8.85
N ILE A 47 38.20 -20.55 -8.75
CA ILE A 47 37.18 -20.18 -7.78
C ILE A 47 35.90 -21.00 -8.01
N GLU A 48 35.46 -21.08 -9.27
CA GLU A 48 34.30 -21.89 -9.67
C GLU A 48 34.43 -23.36 -9.25
N GLN A 49 35.56 -23.99 -9.58
CA GLN A 49 35.82 -25.40 -9.25
C GLN A 49 35.87 -25.65 -7.75
N GLU A 50 36.41 -24.71 -6.98
CA GLU A 50 36.48 -24.84 -5.53
C GLU A 50 35.10 -24.67 -4.89
N ILE A 51 34.28 -23.73 -5.37
CA ILE A 51 32.88 -23.59 -4.95
C ILE A 51 32.12 -24.89 -5.28
N ASP A 52 32.14 -25.36 -6.52
CA ASP A 52 31.36 -26.55 -6.88
C ASP A 52 31.81 -27.78 -6.05
N ARG A 53 33.12 -27.99 -5.91
CA ARG A 53 33.67 -29.12 -5.15
C ARG A 53 33.28 -29.09 -3.67
N VAL A 54 33.48 -27.97 -2.99
CA VAL A 54 33.30 -27.91 -1.53
C VAL A 54 31.81 -27.94 -1.19
N PHE A 55 30.98 -27.19 -1.92
CA PHE A 55 29.56 -27.08 -1.61
C PHE A 55 28.82 -28.38 -1.92
N GLN A 56 29.12 -29.08 -3.02
CA GLN A 56 28.54 -30.41 -3.26
C GLN A 56 28.92 -31.41 -2.16
N HIS A 57 30.15 -31.33 -1.65
CA HIS A 57 30.65 -32.26 -0.64
C HIS A 57 30.06 -32.05 0.75
N ILE A 58 29.83 -30.80 1.15
CA ILE A 58 29.34 -30.44 2.49
C ILE A 58 27.83 -30.44 2.58
N THR A 59 27.12 -29.86 1.62
CA THR A 59 25.65 -29.78 1.66
C THR A 59 24.99 -31.15 1.59
N GLY A 60 25.59 -32.09 0.85
CA GLY A 60 25.02 -33.43 0.64
C GLY A 60 23.88 -33.44 -0.37
N ALA A 61 23.81 -32.47 -1.29
CA ALA A 61 22.73 -32.35 -2.27
C ALA A 61 22.52 -33.63 -3.11
N GLN A 62 23.59 -34.34 -3.50
CA GLN A 62 23.50 -35.59 -4.25
C GLN A 62 22.93 -36.74 -3.40
N GLN A 63 23.33 -36.82 -2.13
CA GLN A 63 22.84 -37.81 -1.17
C GLN A 63 21.36 -37.59 -0.89
N LEU A 64 20.92 -36.34 -0.78
CA LEU A 64 19.51 -36.01 -0.61
C LEU A 64 18.66 -36.49 -1.79
N LYS A 65 19.14 -36.34 -3.04
CA LYS A 65 18.49 -36.92 -4.23
C LYS A 65 18.37 -38.45 -4.13
N GLY A 66 19.38 -39.11 -3.57
CA GLY A 66 19.34 -40.55 -3.27
C GLY A 66 18.25 -40.91 -2.26
N ILE A 67 18.14 -40.14 -1.17
CA ILE A 67 17.13 -40.37 -0.10
C ILE A 67 15.70 -40.20 -0.64
N TYR A 68 15.43 -39.20 -1.47
CA TYR A 68 14.11 -39.05 -2.13
C TYR A 68 13.75 -40.25 -3.02
N ASN A 69 14.75 -40.88 -3.66
CA ASN A 69 14.53 -42.10 -4.44
C ASN A 69 14.29 -43.32 -3.54
N GLU A 70 14.97 -43.42 -2.40
CA GLU A 70 14.76 -44.49 -1.40
C GLU A 70 13.33 -44.45 -0.83
N GLU A 71 12.84 -43.25 -0.49
CA GLU A 71 11.51 -43.05 0.12
C GLU A 71 10.36 -42.96 -0.90
N ARG A 72 10.61 -43.25 -2.19
CA ARG A 72 9.62 -43.10 -3.28
C ARG A 72 8.29 -43.82 -3.04
N ARG A 73 8.28 -44.90 -2.26
CA ARG A 73 7.07 -45.68 -1.93
C ARG A 73 6.17 -45.01 -0.90
N ARG A 74 6.64 -43.95 -0.22
CA ARG A 74 5.95 -43.25 0.87
C ARG A 74 5.17 -42.02 0.42
N PHE A 75 5.28 -41.64 -0.85
CA PHE A 75 4.57 -40.49 -1.39
C PHE A 75 4.12 -40.73 -2.84
N SER A 76 3.11 -39.98 -3.25
CA SER A 76 2.61 -39.94 -4.62
C SER A 76 2.91 -38.59 -5.26
N LEU A 77 2.93 -38.56 -6.60
CA LEU A 77 3.15 -37.33 -7.37
C LEU A 77 1.82 -36.90 -7.98
N VAL A 78 1.25 -35.82 -7.44
CA VAL A 78 0.00 -35.26 -7.92
C VAL A 78 0.30 -34.16 -8.93
N LYS A 79 -0.43 -34.14 -10.04
CA LYS A 79 -0.28 -33.12 -11.08
C LYS A 79 -1.12 -31.90 -10.73
N ASN A 80 -0.48 -30.74 -10.65
CA ASN A 80 -1.16 -29.45 -10.65
C ASN A 80 -1.74 -29.21 -12.04
N GLN A 81 -3.07 -29.09 -12.11
CA GLN A 81 -3.77 -28.71 -13.34
C GLN A 81 -4.25 -27.26 -13.14
N PRO A 82 -3.49 -26.24 -13.62
CA PRO A 82 -3.73 -24.84 -13.28
C PRO A 82 -5.19 -24.45 -13.49
N ARG A 83 -5.74 -24.75 -14.68
CA ARG A 83 -7.12 -24.47 -15.03
C ARG A 83 -8.16 -25.02 -14.04
N LYS A 84 -8.02 -26.29 -13.61
CA LYS A 84 -8.95 -26.89 -12.66
C LYS A 84 -8.82 -26.29 -11.26
N ILE A 85 -7.62 -25.90 -10.87
CA ILE A 85 -7.38 -25.25 -9.58
C ILE A 85 -8.07 -23.88 -9.57
N VAL A 86 -7.87 -23.07 -10.62
CA VAL A 86 -8.50 -21.75 -10.72
C VAL A 86 -10.02 -21.88 -10.79
N GLU A 87 -10.56 -22.77 -11.62
CA GLU A 87 -12.01 -23.00 -11.73
C GLU A 87 -12.63 -23.46 -10.39
N LYS A 88 -11.93 -24.33 -9.65
CA LYS A 88 -12.37 -24.77 -8.31
C LYS A 88 -12.38 -23.61 -7.32
N VAL A 89 -11.27 -22.87 -7.21
CA VAL A 89 -11.15 -21.75 -6.26
C VAL A 89 -12.15 -20.64 -6.61
N ALA A 90 -12.34 -20.34 -7.90
CA ALA A 90 -13.35 -19.39 -8.35
C ALA A 90 -14.77 -19.82 -7.92
N SER A 91 -15.11 -21.12 -8.04
CA SER A 91 -16.40 -21.66 -7.59
C SER A 91 -16.56 -21.61 -6.06
N ASP A 92 -15.49 -21.83 -5.30
CA ASP A 92 -15.54 -21.79 -3.84
C ASP A 92 -15.71 -20.34 -3.34
N ILE A 93 -15.05 -19.36 -3.98
CA ILE A 93 -15.24 -17.93 -3.72
C ILE A 93 -16.66 -17.50 -4.13
N GLU A 94 -17.15 -17.93 -5.30
CA GLU A 94 -18.54 -17.67 -5.73
C GLU A 94 -19.55 -18.11 -4.67
N LYS A 95 -19.40 -19.34 -4.14
CA LYS A 95 -20.28 -19.85 -3.09
C LYS A 95 -20.19 -19.05 -1.80
N LEU A 96 -18.98 -18.63 -1.40
CA LEU A 96 -18.77 -17.78 -0.23
C LEU A 96 -19.53 -16.47 -0.39
N LEU A 97 -19.29 -15.75 -1.49
CA LEU A 97 -19.91 -14.46 -1.76
C LEU A 97 -21.43 -14.58 -1.97
N ALA A 98 -21.92 -15.70 -2.54
CA ALA A 98 -23.35 -15.97 -2.67
C ALA A 98 -24.05 -16.15 -1.32
N LYS A 99 -23.40 -16.78 -0.33
CA LYS A 99 -23.94 -16.88 1.04
C LYS A 99 -24.08 -15.51 1.69
N LYS A 100 -23.03 -14.67 1.59
CA LYS A 100 -23.05 -13.30 2.14
C LYS A 100 -24.08 -12.43 1.44
N ARG A 101 -24.22 -12.55 0.12
CA ARG A 101 -25.29 -11.91 -0.67
C ARG A 101 -26.69 -12.27 -0.16
N LYS A 102 -26.96 -13.56 0.10
CA LYS A 102 -28.25 -14.00 0.64
C LYS A 102 -28.57 -13.36 1.99
N ALA A 103 -27.56 -13.21 2.87
CA ALA A 103 -27.72 -12.55 4.16
C ALA A 103 -28.06 -11.04 4.00
N LEU A 104 -27.38 -10.36 3.06
CA LEU A 104 -27.68 -8.96 2.71
C LEU A 104 -29.09 -8.76 2.15
N ASP A 105 -29.51 -9.62 1.22
CA ASP A 105 -30.85 -9.55 0.60
C ASP A 105 -31.96 -9.70 1.67
N ARG A 106 -31.75 -10.59 2.65
CA ARG A 106 -32.67 -10.76 3.79
C ARG A 106 -32.69 -9.52 4.69
N LEU A 107 -31.53 -8.98 5.05
CA LEU A 107 -31.41 -7.78 5.90
C LEU A 107 -32.09 -6.57 5.27
N ALA A 108 -31.82 -6.30 3.99
CA ALA A 108 -32.42 -5.18 3.28
C ALA A 108 -33.95 -5.34 3.17
N SER A 109 -34.44 -6.53 2.82
CA SER A 109 -35.88 -6.78 2.70
C SER A 109 -36.62 -6.61 4.03
N GLU A 110 -36.04 -7.09 5.14
CA GLU A 110 -36.62 -6.90 6.47
C GLU A 110 -36.54 -5.45 6.94
N ALA A 111 -35.45 -4.72 6.67
CA ALA A 111 -35.35 -3.31 7.01
C ALA A 111 -36.43 -2.45 6.34
N GLU A 112 -36.70 -2.69 5.06
CA GLU A 112 -37.77 -1.98 4.33
C GLU A 112 -39.16 -2.31 4.90
N ARG A 113 -39.39 -3.56 5.28
CA ARG A 113 -40.65 -4.00 5.90
C ARG A 113 -40.85 -3.35 7.26
N LEU A 114 -39.82 -3.38 8.12
CA LEU A 114 -39.85 -2.83 9.47
C LEU A 114 -40.09 -1.33 9.46
N GLN A 115 -39.39 -0.59 8.58
CA GLN A 115 -39.57 0.86 8.51
C GLN A 115 -40.94 1.25 7.94
N ARG A 116 -41.50 0.45 7.02
CA ARG A 116 -42.87 0.68 6.53
C ARG A 116 -43.93 0.51 7.63
N GLU A 117 -43.69 -0.41 8.56
CA GLU A 117 -44.58 -0.68 9.70
C GLU A 117 -44.38 0.32 10.86
N HIS A 118 -43.26 1.05 10.88
CA HIS A 118 -42.92 2.02 11.92
C HIS A 118 -43.82 3.24 11.90
N LEU A 119 -44.23 3.71 13.08
CA LEU A 119 -45.00 4.93 13.27
C LEU A 119 -44.11 5.99 13.91
N TRP A 120 -44.01 7.14 13.26
CA TRP A 120 -43.23 8.27 13.76
C TRP A 120 -43.77 8.79 15.10
N GLN A 121 -42.89 9.00 16.07
CA GLN A 121 -43.23 9.51 17.40
C GLN A 121 -42.32 10.69 17.78
N ASP A 122 -42.91 11.87 17.99
CA ASP A 122 -42.15 13.08 18.39
C ASP A 122 -41.83 13.14 19.90
N GLY A 123 -42.53 12.34 20.71
CA GLY A 123 -42.47 12.39 22.18
C GLY A 123 -41.50 11.42 22.85
N ILE A 124 -40.67 10.69 22.08
CA ILE A 124 -39.71 9.72 22.62
C ILE A 124 -38.62 10.48 23.38
N LYS A 125 -38.30 10.02 24.60
CA LYS A 125 -37.12 10.49 25.34
C LYS A 125 -36.01 9.46 25.25
N GLU A 126 -34.77 9.92 25.35
CA GLU A 126 -33.58 9.06 25.35
C GLU A 126 -33.64 7.98 26.44
N LEU A 127 -34.20 8.30 27.61
CA LEU A 127 -34.40 7.36 28.73
C LEU A 127 -35.36 6.21 28.42
N ASP A 128 -36.23 6.35 27.42
CA ASP A 128 -37.21 5.31 27.04
C ASP A 128 -36.59 4.29 26.07
N MET A 129 -35.32 4.49 25.66
CA MET A 129 -34.63 3.69 24.68
C MET A 129 -33.60 2.76 25.33
N ALA A 130 -33.69 1.45 25.03
CA ALA A 130 -32.71 0.46 25.46
C ALA A 130 -31.82 0.07 24.28
N TYR A 131 -30.60 0.61 24.23
CA TYR A 131 -29.59 0.23 23.23
C TYR A 131 -28.17 0.29 23.81
N TYR A 132 -27.24 -0.45 23.22
CA TYR A 132 -25.82 -0.38 23.56
C TYR A 132 -25.12 0.67 22.69
N ASP A 133 -24.66 1.75 23.32
CA ASP A 133 -23.82 2.75 22.68
C ASP A 133 -22.36 2.29 22.71
N SER A 134 -21.78 2.09 21.53
CA SER A 134 -20.40 1.61 21.39
C SER A 134 -19.34 2.57 21.94
N LYS A 135 -19.67 3.85 22.14
CA LYS A 135 -18.76 4.85 22.71
C LYS A 135 -18.93 5.04 24.22
N ALA A 136 -19.83 4.31 24.87
CA ALA A 136 -20.21 4.56 26.27
C ALA A 136 -19.05 4.45 27.27
N GLU A 137 -18.05 3.58 27.03
CA GLU A 137 -16.90 3.44 27.95
C GLU A 137 -15.95 4.66 27.93
N LEU A 138 -15.95 5.47 26.86
CA LEU A 138 -15.13 6.68 26.76
C LEU A 138 -15.74 7.87 27.53
N ASP A 139 -17.07 7.94 27.60
CA ASP A 139 -17.79 8.99 28.34
C ASP A 139 -17.57 8.88 29.86
N TYR A 140 -17.10 7.72 30.36
CA TYR A 140 -16.83 7.45 31.78
C TYR A 140 -15.52 8.07 32.31
N TYR A 141 -14.56 8.39 31.43
CA TYR A 141 -13.25 8.94 31.81
C TYR A 141 -13.16 10.47 31.68
N SER A 142 -14.21 11.15 31.19
CA SER A 142 -14.17 12.59 30.90
C SER A 142 -14.84 13.51 31.93
N MET A 143 -15.26 13.02 33.10
CA MET A 143 -15.74 13.90 34.18
C MET A 143 -15.18 13.47 35.52
N ASP A 144 -14.62 14.48 36.20
CA ASP A 144 -14.07 14.51 37.55
C ASP A 144 -14.60 13.43 38.50
N GLY A 145 -13.68 12.85 39.28
CA GLY A 145 -13.87 11.71 40.16
C GLY A 145 -14.83 11.85 41.35
N GLU A 146 -16.01 12.43 41.17
CA GLU A 146 -17.09 12.38 42.15
C GLU A 146 -18.45 12.19 41.46
N GLY A 147 -18.97 10.96 41.52
CA GLY A 147 -20.38 10.65 41.28
C GLY A 147 -20.62 9.54 40.25
N GLU A 148 -20.98 8.35 40.73
CA GLU A 148 -21.67 7.33 39.93
C GLU A 148 -23.02 7.91 39.47
N VAL A 149 -23.05 8.58 38.31
CA VAL A 149 -24.30 8.79 37.58
C VAL A 149 -24.52 7.54 36.74
N GLU A 150 -25.10 6.50 37.36
CA GLU A 150 -25.68 5.39 36.62
C GLU A 150 -26.76 5.95 35.68
N ASN A 151 -26.43 6.16 34.40
CA ASN A 151 -27.45 6.37 33.39
C ASN A 151 -28.17 5.02 33.18
N PRO A 152 -29.47 4.90 33.55
CA PRO A 152 -30.20 3.62 33.53
C PRO A 152 -30.54 3.11 32.13
N SER A 153 -30.15 3.84 31.08
CA SER A 153 -30.40 3.54 29.66
C SER A 153 -29.27 2.75 28.98
N HIS A 154 -28.09 2.63 29.59
CA HIS A 154 -26.97 1.91 28.98
C HIS A 154 -26.91 0.45 29.44
N ILE A 155 -27.07 -0.47 28.49
CA ILE A 155 -26.94 -1.90 28.74
C ILE A 155 -25.47 -2.21 29.02
N LYS A 156 -25.13 -2.64 30.24
CA LYS A 156 -23.79 -3.15 30.54
C LYS A 156 -23.67 -4.57 29.98
N LEU A 157 -22.74 -4.76 29.05
CA LEU A 157 -22.51 -6.04 28.37
C LEU A 157 -21.23 -6.70 28.88
N GLU A 158 -21.23 -8.03 28.93
CA GLU A 158 -20.01 -8.82 29.09
C GLU A 158 -19.48 -9.18 27.71
N PHE A 159 -18.20 -8.90 27.47
CA PHE A 159 -17.55 -9.17 26.19
C PHE A 159 -16.60 -10.36 26.30
N VAL A 160 -16.59 -11.21 25.27
CA VAL A 160 -15.70 -12.37 25.15
C VAL A 160 -14.79 -12.15 23.95
N TYR A 161 -13.50 -12.41 24.12
CA TYR A 161 -12.54 -12.33 23.02
C TYR A 161 -12.83 -13.41 21.97
N ASP A 162 -13.06 -12.99 20.72
CA ASP A 162 -13.28 -13.89 19.59
C ASP A 162 -12.12 -13.77 18.57
N PRO A 163 -11.41 -14.88 18.26
CA PRO A 163 -10.32 -14.88 17.29
C PRO A 163 -10.73 -14.49 15.85
N ASN A 164 -11.96 -14.76 15.44
CA ASN A 164 -12.44 -14.40 14.09
C ASN A 164 -12.58 -12.88 13.94
N PHE A 165 -12.98 -12.20 15.02
CA PHE A 165 -13.13 -10.74 15.06
C PHE A 165 -11.88 -10.01 15.56
N LYS A 166 -10.90 -10.74 16.11
CA LYS A 166 -9.69 -10.21 16.77
C LYS A 166 -10.01 -9.14 17.83
N ASN A 167 -11.19 -9.23 18.43
CA ASN A 167 -11.72 -8.25 19.37
C ASN A 167 -12.67 -8.90 20.38
N ASN A 168 -13.00 -8.15 21.43
CA ASN A 168 -13.96 -8.56 22.44
C ASN A 168 -15.38 -8.28 21.94
N VAL A 169 -16.20 -9.31 21.79
CA VAL A 169 -17.53 -9.23 21.19
C VAL A 169 -18.62 -9.80 22.10
N ASN A 170 -19.85 -9.34 21.88
CA ASN A 170 -21.06 -9.85 22.52
C ASN A 170 -22.10 -10.23 21.45
N TYR A 171 -22.51 -11.50 21.46
CA TYR A 171 -23.44 -12.07 20.47
C TYR A 171 -24.92 -11.87 20.81
N SER A 172 -25.25 -11.33 21.99
CA SER A 172 -26.62 -11.16 22.45
C SER A 172 -27.26 -9.85 22.03
N TYR A 173 -26.45 -8.82 21.72
CA TYR A 173 -26.92 -7.49 21.38
C TYR A 173 -26.17 -6.90 20.17
N THR A 174 -26.78 -5.88 19.57
CA THR A 174 -26.16 -5.01 18.57
C THR A 174 -25.51 -3.79 19.22
N ALA A 175 -24.45 -3.29 18.60
CA ALA A 175 -23.84 -2.02 18.98
C ALA A 175 -24.28 -0.90 18.04
N VAL A 176 -24.43 0.30 18.60
CA VAL A 176 -24.76 1.52 17.85
C VAL A 176 -23.57 2.47 17.92
N GLN A 177 -23.14 2.98 16.76
CA GLN A 177 -22.21 4.09 16.65
C GLN A 177 -22.95 5.31 16.13
N ILE A 178 -22.80 6.42 16.85
CA ILE A 178 -23.32 7.73 16.47
C ILE A 178 -22.11 8.65 16.26
N PRO A 179 -22.03 9.37 15.13
CA PRO A 179 -21.02 10.40 14.91
C PRO A 179 -21.05 11.47 16.00
N THR A 180 -19.87 11.95 16.39
CA THR A 180 -19.69 12.87 17.54
C THR A 180 -20.37 14.22 17.35
N ASP A 181 -20.61 14.64 16.10
CA ASP A 181 -21.29 15.88 15.71
C ASP A 181 -22.82 15.77 15.67
N ILE A 182 -23.38 14.57 15.89
CA ILE A 182 -24.83 14.33 15.88
C ILE A 182 -25.35 14.19 17.32
N TYR A 183 -26.41 14.95 17.64
CA TYR A 183 -27.04 14.90 18.95
C TYR A 183 -27.92 13.64 19.11
N LYS A 184 -27.59 12.79 20.09
CA LYS A 184 -28.27 11.50 20.36
C LYS A 184 -29.75 11.66 20.70
N GLY A 185 -30.11 12.72 21.44
CA GLY A 185 -31.49 13.01 21.86
C GLY A 185 -32.40 13.63 20.79
N ALA A 186 -31.94 13.80 19.55
CA ALA A 186 -32.76 14.36 18.48
C ALA A 186 -33.90 13.38 18.11
N PRO A 187 -35.17 13.84 17.94
CA PRO A 187 -36.29 12.96 17.62
C PRO A 187 -36.08 12.09 16.37
N VAL A 188 -35.35 12.61 15.38
CA VAL A 188 -34.97 11.86 14.17
C VAL A 188 -34.10 10.65 14.52
N ILE A 189 -33.11 10.84 15.38
CA ILE A 189 -32.18 9.79 15.80
C ILE A 189 -32.89 8.78 16.70
N LEU A 190 -33.71 9.24 17.64
CA LEU A 190 -34.48 8.36 18.53
C LEU A 190 -35.47 7.47 17.75
N ASN A 191 -36.13 8.01 16.71
CA ASN A 191 -36.97 7.19 15.84
C ASN A 191 -36.15 6.16 15.06
N GLU A 192 -34.99 6.54 14.53
CA GLU A 192 -34.08 5.61 13.85
C GLU A 192 -33.64 4.46 14.76
N LEU A 193 -33.24 4.77 15.99
CA LEU A 193 -32.84 3.76 16.97
C LEU A 193 -33.99 2.81 17.35
N ASN A 194 -35.24 3.31 17.33
CA ASN A 194 -36.43 2.55 17.69
C ASN A 194 -36.75 1.47 16.64
N TRP A 195 -36.91 1.86 15.37
CA TRP A 195 -37.25 0.88 14.33
C TRP A 195 -36.08 -0.05 13.99
N THR A 196 -34.84 0.45 14.03
CA THR A 196 -33.65 -0.38 13.76
C THR A 196 -33.40 -1.41 14.87
N GLN A 197 -34.03 -1.30 16.05
CA GLN A 197 -33.91 -2.30 17.13
C GLN A 197 -34.38 -3.67 16.65
N ALA A 198 -35.43 -3.70 15.82
CA ALA A 198 -35.99 -4.95 15.31
C ALA A 198 -35.04 -5.71 14.36
N LEU A 199 -34.01 -5.04 13.82
CA LEU A 199 -32.98 -5.69 12.99
C LEU A 199 -32.06 -6.62 13.79
N GLU A 200 -31.93 -6.42 15.12
CA GLU A 200 -31.11 -7.25 16.00
C GLU A 200 -31.44 -8.74 15.85
N LYS A 201 -32.74 -9.08 15.78
CA LYS A 201 -33.19 -10.45 15.57
C LYS A 201 -32.69 -11.03 14.24
N VAL A 202 -32.73 -10.23 13.17
CA VAL A 202 -32.30 -10.68 11.83
C VAL A 202 -30.78 -10.86 11.78
N PHE A 203 -30.02 -9.96 12.41
CA PHE A 203 -28.57 -10.10 12.54
C PHE A 203 -28.16 -11.40 13.25
N MET A 204 -28.85 -11.72 14.35
CA MET A 204 -28.63 -12.96 15.10
C MET A 204 -29.00 -14.19 14.28
N GLU A 205 -30.15 -14.19 13.59
CA GLU A 205 -30.57 -15.30 12.72
C GLU A 205 -29.57 -15.57 11.60
N ASN A 206 -29.01 -14.52 10.99
CA ASN A 206 -27.99 -14.65 9.95
C ASN A 206 -26.69 -15.26 10.50
N SER A 207 -26.24 -14.84 11.68
CA SER A 207 -25.03 -15.37 12.31
C SER A 207 -25.21 -16.83 12.77
N GLN A 208 -26.42 -17.23 13.17
CA GLN A 208 -26.76 -18.62 13.47
C GLN A 208 -26.80 -19.50 12.21
N GLU A 209 -27.27 -18.96 11.07
CA GLU A 209 -27.28 -19.67 9.78
C GLU A 209 -25.86 -19.81 9.19
N ASP A 210 -25.04 -18.77 9.32
CA ASP A 210 -23.65 -18.75 8.85
C ASP A 210 -22.68 -18.23 9.93
N PRO A 211 -22.04 -19.13 10.70
CA PRO A 211 -21.05 -18.74 11.71
C PRO A 211 -19.77 -18.11 11.15
N SER A 212 -19.52 -18.17 9.82
CA SER A 212 -18.36 -17.50 9.21
C SER A 212 -18.63 -16.01 8.92
N LEU A 213 -19.84 -15.53 9.17
CA LEU A 213 -20.23 -14.15 8.91
C LEU A 213 -19.60 -13.21 9.93
N LEU A 214 -18.86 -12.22 9.40
CA LEU A 214 -18.18 -11.18 10.16
C LEU A 214 -19.15 -10.03 10.46
N TRP A 215 -18.67 -8.79 10.47
CA TRP A 215 -19.50 -7.63 10.77
C TRP A 215 -20.68 -7.52 9.79
N GLN A 216 -21.87 -7.44 10.37
CA GLN A 216 -23.08 -7.01 9.68
C GLN A 216 -23.35 -5.59 10.13
N ALA A 217 -23.56 -4.66 9.21
CA ALA A 217 -23.80 -3.26 9.53
C ALA A 217 -24.95 -2.67 8.72
N PHE A 218 -25.76 -1.86 9.38
CA PHE A 218 -26.70 -0.94 8.75
C PHE A 218 -26.21 0.49 8.98
N GLY A 219 -25.84 1.18 7.90
CA GLY A 219 -25.56 2.62 7.93
C GLY A 219 -26.82 3.37 7.53
N SER A 220 -27.41 4.13 8.44
CA SER A 220 -28.58 4.98 8.18
C SER A 220 -28.18 6.25 7.43
N ALA A 221 -29.08 6.78 6.60
CA ALA A 221 -28.94 8.08 5.96
C ALA A 221 -28.83 9.23 6.99
N THR A 222 -29.28 9.00 8.22
CA THR A 222 -29.13 9.94 9.34
C THR A 222 -27.72 9.97 9.94
N GLY A 223 -26.85 9.03 9.58
CA GLY A 223 -25.49 8.89 10.12
C GLY A 223 -25.35 7.86 11.23
N VAL A 224 -26.46 7.34 11.79
CA VAL A 224 -26.44 6.26 12.79
C VAL A 224 -25.98 4.95 12.15
N THR A 225 -25.04 4.26 12.79
CA THR A 225 -24.59 2.94 12.34
C THR A 225 -24.92 1.89 13.38
N ARG A 226 -25.53 0.80 12.96
CA ARG A 226 -25.85 -0.33 13.83
C ARG A 226 -25.15 -1.57 13.32
N TYR A 227 -24.37 -2.23 14.15
CA TYR A 227 -23.59 -3.40 13.74
C TYR A 227 -23.64 -4.55 14.75
N TYR A 228 -23.38 -5.76 14.25
CA TYR A 228 -23.44 -7.01 14.99
C TYR A 228 -22.23 -7.88 14.67
N PRO A 229 -21.65 -8.60 15.66
CA PRO A 229 -21.95 -8.56 17.10
C PRO A 229 -21.61 -7.22 17.78
N ALA A 230 -22.02 -6.98 19.02
CA ALA A 230 -21.66 -5.77 19.74
C ALA A 230 -20.19 -5.80 20.18
N THR A 231 -19.45 -4.72 19.94
CA THR A 231 -18.10 -4.48 20.47
C THR A 231 -17.99 -3.04 20.94
N PRO A 232 -17.18 -2.74 21.97
CA PRO A 232 -16.83 -1.36 22.27
C PRO A 232 -16.04 -0.74 21.11
N TRP A 233 -16.25 0.55 20.87
CA TRP A 233 -15.56 1.30 19.84
C TRP A 233 -14.14 1.63 20.28
N LYS A 234 -13.14 1.24 19.49
CA LYS A 234 -11.75 1.66 19.71
C LYS A 234 -11.59 3.11 19.27
N ALA A 235 -11.87 4.07 20.15
CA ALA A 235 -11.52 5.45 19.86
C ALA A 235 -10.00 5.62 19.95
N PRO A 236 -9.36 6.29 18.97
CA PRO A 236 -7.98 6.73 19.12
C PRO A 236 -7.87 7.74 20.28
N ASP A 237 -6.65 8.06 20.73
CA ASP A 237 -6.39 9.14 21.72
C ASP A 237 -6.85 10.55 21.24
N LYS A 238 -7.52 10.64 20.09
CA LYS A 238 -8.06 11.84 19.44
C LYS A 238 -9.56 11.69 19.19
N ILE A 239 -10.24 12.82 19.03
CA ILE A 239 -11.68 12.89 18.70
C ILE A 239 -12.00 12.00 17.48
N ASP A 240 -12.95 11.09 17.65
CA ASP A 240 -13.45 10.24 16.57
C ASP A 240 -14.29 11.07 15.58
N LEU A 241 -13.82 11.14 14.33
CA LEU A 241 -14.50 11.79 13.22
C LEU A 241 -15.18 10.78 12.29
N TYR A 242 -15.36 9.52 12.71
CA TYR A 242 -16.05 8.49 11.93
C TYR A 242 -17.49 8.91 11.61
N ASP A 243 -17.82 8.88 10.32
CA ASP A 243 -19.17 8.98 9.77
C ASP A 243 -19.33 7.90 8.70
N VAL A 244 -20.41 7.12 8.79
CA VAL A 244 -20.70 6.01 7.89
C VAL A 244 -20.97 6.46 6.46
N ARG A 245 -21.56 7.64 6.29
CA ARG A 245 -21.97 8.17 4.99
C ARG A 245 -20.77 8.55 4.12
N ARG A 246 -19.60 8.74 4.75
CA ARG A 246 -18.32 9.00 4.09
C ARG A 246 -17.57 7.72 3.71
N ARG A 247 -18.02 6.56 4.16
CA ARG A 247 -17.31 5.32 3.92
C ARG A 247 -17.52 4.88 2.48
N PRO A 248 -16.46 4.40 1.81
CA PRO A 248 -16.56 3.96 0.41
C PRO A 248 -17.71 2.97 0.18
N TRP A 249 -17.93 2.06 1.13
CA TRP A 249 -19.02 1.08 1.06
C TRP A 249 -20.41 1.72 1.07
N TYR A 250 -20.62 2.77 1.86
CA TYR A 250 -21.89 3.50 1.86
C TYR A 250 -22.08 4.25 0.55
N ILE A 251 -21.07 4.98 0.09
CA ILE A 251 -21.15 5.84 -1.11
C ILE A 251 -21.47 5.02 -2.36
N GLN A 252 -20.82 3.87 -2.51
CA GLN A 252 -21.02 2.94 -3.63
C GLN A 252 -22.43 2.34 -3.63
N GLY A 253 -22.97 2.01 -2.45
CA GLY A 253 -24.35 1.53 -2.33
C GLY A 253 -25.41 2.62 -2.49
N ALA A 254 -25.08 3.88 -2.16
CA ALA A 254 -26.03 4.99 -2.15
C ALA A 254 -26.24 5.66 -3.52
N SER A 255 -25.27 5.58 -4.43
CA SER A 255 -25.34 6.27 -5.72
C SER A 255 -24.63 5.53 -6.86
N SER A 256 -25.11 5.73 -8.09
CA SER A 256 -24.40 5.26 -9.29
C SER A 256 -23.19 6.16 -9.64
N PRO A 257 -22.18 5.64 -10.37
CA PRO A 257 -20.98 6.39 -10.75
C PRO A 257 -21.30 7.75 -11.41
N LYS A 258 -20.40 8.73 -11.25
CA LYS A 258 -20.64 10.10 -11.72
C LYS A 258 -19.46 10.77 -12.44
N ASP A 259 -19.82 11.54 -13.47
CA ASP A 259 -18.97 12.51 -14.15
C ASP A 259 -19.24 13.90 -13.55
N MET A 260 -18.29 14.42 -12.79
CA MET A 260 -18.44 15.64 -11.98
C MET A 260 -17.51 16.76 -12.44
N VAL A 261 -18.07 17.95 -12.65
CA VAL A 261 -17.28 19.18 -12.84
C VAL A 261 -17.50 20.10 -11.64
N ILE A 262 -16.42 20.40 -10.93
CA ILE A 262 -16.42 21.35 -9.82
C ILE A 262 -16.03 22.72 -10.36
N LEU A 263 -16.94 23.68 -10.29
CA LEU A 263 -16.74 25.09 -10.62
C LEU A 263 -16.48 25.88 -9.34
N VAL A 264 -15.32 26.53 -9.27
CA VAL A 264 -14.89 27.34 -8.14
C VAL A 264 -14.82 28.80 -8.57
N ASP A 265 -15.63 29.64 -7.92
CA ASP A 265 -15.55 31.08 -8.05
C ASP A 265 -14.26 31.59 -7.41
N VAL A 266 -13.41 32.27 -8.19
CA VAL A 266 -12.18 32.91 -7.72
C VAL A 266 -12.19 34.42 -7.98
N SER A 267 -13.37 35.03 -8.03
CA SER A 267 -13.55 36.48 -8.11
C SER A 267 -13.03 37.20 -6.85
N GLY A 268 -12.93 38.53 -6.91
CA GLY A 268 -12.48 39.33 -5.77
C GLY A 268 -13.39 39.24 -4.53
N SER A 269 -14.69 38.94 -4.68
CA SER A 269 -15.66 38.91 -3.58
C SER A 269 -15.39 37.77 -2.59
N VAL A 270 -14.98 36.61 -3.10
CA VAL A 270 -14.70 35.43 -2.28
C VAL A 270 -13.39 35.53 -1.49
N SER A 271 -12.60 36.60 -1.66
CA SER A 271 -11.30 36.73 -1.00
C SER A 271 -11.40 36.70 0.54
N GLY A 272 -10.44 36.05 1.21
CA GLY A 272 -10.43 35.92 2.68
C GLY A 272 -11.02 34.60 3.19
N LEU A 273 -11.94 34.68 4.15
CA LEU A 273 -12.51 33.49 4.83
C LEU A 273 -13.31 32.61 3.86
N THR A 274 -14.08 33.21 2.96
CA THR A 274 -14.92 32.48 2.01
C THR A 274 -14.11 31.58 1.09
N LEU A 275 -13.05 32.09 0.47
CA LEU A 275 -12.14 31.25 -0.35
C LEU A 275 -11.50 30.13 0.48
N LYS A 276 -11.15 30.39 1.75
CA LYS A 276 -10.63 29.34 2.64
C LYS A 276 -11.66 28.23 2.87
N LEU A 277 -12.92 28.58 3.11
CA LEU A 277 -14.02 27.63 3.26
C LEU A 277 -14.33 26.90 1.95
N ILE A 278 -14.29 27.58 0.79
CA ILE A 278 -14.48 26.95 -0.53
C ILE A 278 -13.38 25.92 -0.78
N LYS A 279 -12.10 26.27 -0.55
CA LYS A 279 -10.98 25.33 -0.67
C LYS A 279 -11.19 24.08 0.19
N ALA A 280 -11.53 24.27 1.46
CA ALA A 280 -11.84 23.16 2.37
C ALA A 280 -13.03 22.32 1.87
N SER A 281 -14.08 22.97 1.38
CA SER A 281 -15.28 22.27 0.87
C SER A 281 -14.99 21.45 -0.38
N VAL A 282 -14.18 21.97 -1.30
CA VAL A 282 -13.76 21.24 -2.51
C VAL A 282 -12.87 20.05 -2.13
N MET A 283 -11.95 20.21 -1.17
CA MET A 283 -11.13 19.10 -0.68
C MET A 283 -11.98 17.98 -0.05
N GLU A 284 -12.93 18.33 0.82
CA GLU A 284 -13.87 17.36 1.42
C GLU A 284 -14.80 16.73 0.38
N MET A 285 -15.19 17.48 -0.66
CA MET A 285 -16.02 16.96 -1.76
C MET A 285 -15.26 15.91 -2.58
N LEU A 286 -13.97 16.15 -2.87
CA LEU A 286 -13.11 15.17 -3.55
C LEU A 286 -13.01 13.86 -2.75
N ASP A 287 -13.08 13.92 -1.42
CA ASP A 287 -13.05 12.71 -0.57
C ASP A 287 -14.32 11.86 -0.68
N THR A 288 -15.44 12.43 -1.16
CA THR A 288 -16.66 11.68 -1.44
C THR A 288 -16.62 10.92 -2.78
N LEU A 289 -15.58 11.14 -3.59
CA LEU A 289 -15.44 10.50 -4.89
C LEU A 289 -14.74 9.15 -4.79
N SER A 290 -15.33 8.17 -5.46
CA SER A 290 -14.84 6.81 -5.63
C SER A 290 -14.01 6.66 -6.90
N ASP A 291 -13.31 5.53 -7.05
CA ASP A 291 -12.48 5.28 -8.22
C ASP A 291 -13.27 5.11 -9.53
N ASP A 292 -14.58 4.79 -9.47
CA ASP A 292 -15.45 4.72 -10.64
C ASP A 292 -15.94 6.11 -11.11
N ASP A 293 -15.68 7.15 -10.32
CA ASP A 293 -16.08 8.52 -10.61
C ASP A 293 -15.01 9.26 -11.42
N TYR A 294 -15.45 10.21 -12.24
CA TYR A 294 -14.58 11.05 -13.05
C TYR A 294 -14.80 12.51 -12.67
N VAL A 295 -13.71 13.25 -12.47
CA VAL A 295 -13.76 14.63 -11.97
C VAL A 295 -12.82 15.55 -12.74
N ASN A 296 -13.22 16.81 -12.87
CA ASN A 296 -12.33 17.91 -13.17
C ASN A 296 -12.72 19.12 -12.31
N VAL A 297 -11.72 19.88 -11.89
CA VAL A 297 -11.90 21.10 -11.09
C VAL A 297 -11.50 22.29 -11.96
N ALA A 298 -12.42 23.22 -12.13
CA ALA A 298 -12.20 24.46 -12.86
C ALA A 298 -12.41 25.65 -11.94
N ARG A 299 -11.56 26.66 -12.14
CA ARG A 299 -11.70 27.97 -11.51
C ARG A 299 -12.20 28.96 -12.55
N PHE A 300 -13.04 29.89 -12.13
CA PHE A 300 -13.51 30.94 -13.03
C PHE A 300 -13.54 32.31 -12.34
N ASN A 301 -13.24 33.33 -13.12
CA ASN A 301 -13.45 34.74 -12.82
C ASN A 301 -14.01 35.42 -14.08
N GLU A 302 -13.18 36.16 -14.84
CA GLU A 302 -13.50 36.67 -16.19
C GLU A 302 -13.39 35.57 -17.26
N LYS A 303 -12.62 34.52 -17.00
CA LYS A 303 -12.46 33.34 -17.86
C LYS A 303 -12.50 32.08 -17.01
N ALA A 304 -12.89 30.97 -17.62
CA ALA A 304 -12.90 29.66 -16.97
C ALA A 304 -11.73 28.81 -17.46
N GLU A 305 -10.95 28.29 -16.52
CA GLU A 305 -9.76 27.45 -16.78
C GLU A 305 -9.74 26.25 -15.83
N ALA A 306 -9.22 25.12 -16.28
CA ALA A 306 -8.93 23.99 -15.41
C ALA A 306 -7.88 24.40 -14.36
N VAL A 307 -8.07 23.98 -13.11
CA VAL A 307 -7.13 24.29 -12.01
C VAL A 307 -5.77 23.64 -12.27
N VAL A 308 -5.78 22.43 -12.84
CA VAL A 308 -4.58 21.71 -13.27
C VAL A 308 -4.47 21.86 -14.79
N PRO A 309 -3.46 22.57 -15.32
CA PRO A 309 -3.38 22.90 -16.74
C PRO A 309 -3.37 21.69 -17.70
N CYS A 310 -2.89 20.52 -17.26
CA CYS A 310 -2.87 19.32 -18.09
C CYS A 310 -4.14 18.48 -18.04
N PHE A 311 -5.00 18.64 -17.03
CA PHE A 311 -6.30 17.97 -16.99
C PHE A 311 -7.30 18.71 -17.89
N LYS A 312 -7.11 18.57 -19.21
CA LYS A 312 -7.98 19.16 -20.24
C LYS A 312 -9.36 18.50 -20.33
N HIS A 313 -9.51 17.32 -19.74
CA HIS A 313 -10.72 16.49 -19.73
C HIS A 313 -10.94 15.93 -18.32
N LEU A 314 -12.08 15.27 -18.09
CA LEU A 314 -12.36 14.59 -16.82
C LEU A 314 -11.39 13.44 -16.61
N VAL A 315 -10.76 13.39 -15.45
CA VAL A 315 -9.86 12.31 -15.06
C VAL A 315 -10.53 11.46 -13.98
N GLN A 316 -10.12 10.21 -13.88
CA GLN A 316 -10.61 9.33 -12.83
C GLN A 316 -10.25 9.90 -11.44
N ALA A 317 -11.18 9.83 -10.49
CA ALA A 317 -10.99 10.28 -9.11
C ALA A 317 -10.21 9.26 -8.26
N ASN A 318 -9.11 8.72 -8.78
CA ASN A 318 -8.21 7.86 -8.01
C ASN A 318 -7.45 8.65 -6.93
N VAL A 319 -6.87 7.95 -5.96
CA VAL A 319 -6.16 8.55 -4.82
C VAL A 319 -5.07 9.56 -5.28
N ARG A 320 -4.34 9.23 -6.35
CA ARG A 320 -3.28 10.08 -6.92
C ARG A 320 -3.81 11.39 -7.50
N ASN A 321 -4.78 11.31 -8.41
CA ASN A 321 -5.38 12.46 -9.09
C ASN A 321 -6.09 13.37 -8.07
N LYS A 322 -6.76 12.77 -7.08
CA LYS A 322 -7.37 13.52 -5.97
C LYS A 322 -6.32 14.33 -5.20
N LYS A 323 -5.16 13.75 -4.89
CA LYS A 323 -4.05 14.46 -4.24
C LYS A 323 -3.57 15.66 -5.08
N ILE A 324 -3.32 15.45 -6.37
CA ILE A 324 -2.93 16.52 -7.32
C ILE A 324 -3.96 17.66 -7.33
N PHE A 325 -5.25 17.32 -7.35
CA PHE A 325 -6.32 18.32 -7.26
C PHE A 325 -6.30 19.08 -5.94
N LYS A 326 -6.15 18.40 -4.80
CA LYS A 326 -6.10 19.03 -3.46
C LYS A 326 -4.94 20.04 -3.38
N ASP A 327 -3.76 19.66 -3.86
CA ASP A 327 -2.58 20.53 -3.85
C ASP A 327 -2.78 21.77 -4.74
N ALA A 328 -3.35 21.59 -5.93
CA ALA A 328 -3.63 22.70 -6.84
C ALA A 328 -4.76 23.63 -6.32
N VAL A 329 -5.79 23.06 -5.68
CA VAL A 329 -6.87 23.81 -5.03
C VAL A 329 -6.33 24.68 -3.89
N GLN A 330 -5.38 24.16 -3.11
CA GLN A 330 -4.77 24.89 -2.01
C GLN A 330 -4.03 26.16 -2.49
N GLN A 331 -3.46 26.13 -3.69
CA GLN A 331 -2.71 27.24 -4.29
C GLN A 331 -3.57 28.33 -4.95
N MET A 332 -4.89 28.15 -5.07
CA MET A 332 -5.77 29.12 -5.73
C MET A 332 -5.79 30.49 -5.05
N GLN A 333 -5.89 31.56 -5.84
CA GLN A 333 -5.97 32.95 -5.36
C GLN A 333 -7.15 33.67 -6.01
N ALA A 334 -7.87 34.48 -5.22
CA ALA A 334 -9.01 35.26 -5.65
C ALA A 334 -8.57 36.56 -6.35
N LYS A 335 -9.05 36.81 -7.58
CA LYS A 335 -8.84 38.03 -8.35
C LYS A 335 -9.85 38.16 -9.50
N GLY A 336 -10.27 39.38 -9.79
CA GLY A 336 -11.09 39.70 -10.97
C GLY A 336 -12.59 39.78 -10.66
N THR A 337 -13.39 39.86 -11.72
CA THR A 337 -14.87 39.90 -11.66
C THR A 337 -15.47 38.51 -11.90
N THR A 338 -16.74 38.31 -11.55
CA THR A 338 -17.45 37.02 -11.66
C THR A 338 -18.21 36.94 -12.99
N ASP A 339 -17.93 35.92 -13.81
CA ASP A 339 -18.73 35.58 -14.99
C ASP A 339 -19.17 34.10 -14.97
N TYR A 340 -20.44 33.88 -14.59
CA TYR A 340 -21.03 32.54 -14.57
C TYR A 340 -21.18 31.93 -15.96
N LYS A 341 -21.36 32.73 -17.01
CA LYS A 341 -21.58 32.20 -18.36
C LYS A 341 -20.35 31.48 -18.86
N SER A 342 -19.18 32.11 -18.71
CA SER A 342 -17.89 31.49 -19.03
C SER A 342 -17.67 30.19 -18.25
N GLY A 343 -17.98 30.19 -16.94
CA GLY A 343 -17.89 28.99 -16.09
C GLY A 343 -18.77 27.84 -16.58
N PHE A 344 -20.05 28.09 -16.84
CA PHE A 344 -20.98 27.06 -17.32
C PHE A 344 -20.67 26.61 -18.75
N HIS A 345 -20.24 27.50 -19.65
CA HIS A 345 -19.79 27.09 -20.98
C HIS A 345 -18.61 26.11 -20.90
N PHE A 346 -17.64 26.37 -20.02
CA PHE A 346 -16.54 25.44 -19.78
C PHE A 346 -17.06 24.09 -19.27
N ALA A 347 -17.92 24.09 -18.25
CA ALA A 347 -18.44 22.85 -17.67
C ALA A 347 -19.23 22.00 -18.68
N PHE A 348 -20.12 22.62 -19.47
CA PHE A 348 -20.87 21.90 -20.50
C PHE A 348 -19.96 21.38 -21.62
N ASN A 349 -18.94 22.14 -22.02
CA ASN A 349 -17.97 21.65 -23.00
C ASN A 349 -17.17 20.44 -22.48
N GLN A 350 -16.84 20.40 -21.19
CA GLN A 350 -16.20 19.22 -20.56
C GLN A 350 -17.14 18.01 -20.51
N LEU A 351 -18.42 18.22 -20.15
CA LEU A 351 -19.38 17.15 -19.93
C LEU A 351 -20.01 16.58 -21.21
N LEU A 352 -20.19 17.39 -22.25
CA LEU A 352 -20.96 17.02 -23.45
C LEU A 352 -20.08 16.69 -24.65
N ASN A 353 -18.83 17.16 -24.69
CA ASN A 353 -17.97 16.90 -25.83
C ASN A 353 -17.57 15.42 -25.87
N LYS A 354 -17.86 14.75 -27.00
CA LYS A 354 -17.55 13.33 -27.21
C LYS A 354 -16.08 13.20 -27.60
N THR A 355 -15.21 13.12 -26.61
CA THR A 355 -13.82 12.71 -26.81
C THR A 355 -13.70 11.19 -26.63
N ASN A 356 -12.70 10.55 -27.24
CA ASN A 356 -12.36 9.13 -27.02
C ASN A 356 -11.74 8.87 -25.63
N VAL A 357 -12.04 9.73 -24.65
CA VAL A 357 -11.51 9.66 -23.29
C VAL A 357 -12.41 8.74 -22.46
N PRO A 358 -11.85 7.87 -21.61
CA PRO A 358 -12.65 7.04 -20.70
C PRO A 358 -13.44 7.93 -19.71
N ARG A 359 -14.71 7.59 -19.47
CA ARG A 359 -15.64 8.32 -18.59
C ARG A 359 -16.59 7.34 -17.91
N ALA A 360 -17.21 7.76 -16.80
CA ALA A 360 -18.28 6.97 -16.17
C ALA A 360 -19.52 6.93 -17.08
N ASN A 361 -19.82 8.04 -17.77
CA ASN A 361 -20.98 8.20 -18.66
C ASN A 361 -22.31 7.79 -18.02
N CYS A 362 -22.44 8.05 -16.72
CA CYS A 362 -23.63 7.83 -15.93
C CYS A 362 -24.17 9.18 -15.44
N ASN A 363 -24.16 9.45 -14.13
CA ASN A 363 -24.61 10.73 -13.59
C ASN A 363 -23.72 11.89 -14.05
N LYS A 364 -24.29 12.89 -14.75
CA LYS A 364 -23.56 14.11 -15.17
C LYS A 364 -23.93 15.27 -14.27
N ILE A 365 -22.94 15.78 -13.53
CA ILE A 365 -23.18 16.78 -12.49
C ILE A 365 -22.21 17.96 -12.59
N ILE A 366 -22.73 19.15 -12.34
CA ILE A 366 -21.97 20.39 -12.16
C ILE A 366 -22.19 20.87 -10.73
N MET A 367 -21.11 21.14 -10.00
CA MET A 367 -21.18 21.74 -8.67
C MET A 367 -20.53 23.11 -8.68
N LEU A 368 -21.26 24.14 -8.28
CA LEU A 368 -20.79 25.53 -8.24
C LEU A 368 -20.58 25.98 -6.79
N PHE A 369 -19.36 26.40 -6.44
CA PHE A 369 -19.03 27.03 -5.16
C PHE A 369 -18.79 28.53 -5.34
N THR A 370 -19.59 29.35 -4.68
CA THR A 370 -19.55 30.82 -4.78
C THR A 370 -20.13 31.45 -3.50
N ASP A 371 -19.96 32.76 -3.33
CA ASP A 371 -20.50 33.54 -2.21
C ASP A 371 -21.81 34.27 -2.55
N GLY A 372 -22.41 34.00 -3.70
CA GLY A 372 -23.64 34.65 -4.15
C GLY A 372 -23.48 35.20 -5.56
N GLY A 373 -24.59 35.58 -6.19
CA GLY A 373 -24.57 35.95 -7.59
C GLY A 373 -25.80 36.72 -8.03
N GLU A 374 -25.60 37.68 -8.95
CA GLU A 374 -26.69 38.49 -9.50
C GLU A 374 -27.27 37.89 -10.80
N ASP A 375 -26.45 37.20 -11.61
CA ASP A 375 -26.86 36.61 -12.88
C ASP A 375 -27.29 35.14 -12.73
N ARG A 376 -28.34 34.75 -13.46
CA ARG A 376 -28.89 33.39 -13.53
C ARG A 376 -28.31 32.56 -14.70
N ALA A 377 -27.60 33.20 -15.64
CA ALA A 377 -27.03 32.55 -16.83
C ALA A 377 -28.04 31.65 -17.61
N GLN A 378 -29.30 32.10 -17.68
CA GLN A 378 -30.41 31.33 -18.24
C GLN A 378 -30.19 30.92 -19.71
N ASP A 379 -29.56 31.79 -20.48
CA ASP A 379 -29.19 31.60 -21.88
C ASP A 379 -28.33 30.35 -22.10
N VAL A 380 -27.38 30.08 -21.20
CA VAL A 380 -26.50 28.91 -21.29
C VAL A 380 -27.29 27.62 -21.05
N PHE A 381 -28.16 27.58 -20.05
CA PHE A 381 -28.98 26.40 -19.76
C PHE A 381 -30.00 26.09 -20.86
N MET A 382 -30.57 27.14 -21.47
CA MET A 382 -31.46 27.00 -22.64
C MET A 382 -30.76 26.37 -23.84
N GLN A 383 -29.48 26.70 -24.05
CA GLN A 383 -28.69 26.18 -25.17
C GLN A 383 -28.23 24.73 -24.95
N TYR A 384 -27.75 24.39 -23.75
CA TYR A 384 -27.04 23.13 -23.51
C TYR A 384 -27.85 22.04 -22.80
N ASN A 385 -28.78 22.39 -21.90
CA ASN A 385 -29.42 21.42 -21.01
C ASN A 385 -30.93 21.25 -21.25
N TRP A 386 -31.63 22.27 -21.77
CA TRP A 386 -33.09 22.21 -21.95
C TRP A 386 -33.47 21.62 -23.33
N PRO A 387 -34.59 20.86 -23.43
CA PRO A 387 -35.62 20.63 -22.41
C PRO A 387 -35.40 19.39 -21.50
N ASN A 388 -34.50 18.48 -21.87
CA ASN A 388 -34.39 17.16 -21.22
C ASN A 388 -33.75 17.21 -19.82
N LYS A 389 -32.95 18.24 -19.51
CA LYS A 389 -32.27 18.45 -18.22
C LYS A 389 -31.46 17.24 -17.80
N THR A 390 -30.57 16.79 -18.68
CA THR A 390 -29.74 15.59 -18.46
C THR A 390 -28.60 15.86 -17.47
N VAL A 391 -28.15 17.11 -17.34
CA VAL A 391 -27.11 17.51 -16.40
C VAL A 391 -27.75 18.12 -15.15
N ARG A 392 -27.38 17.61 -13.98
CA ARG A 392 -27.81 18.15 -12.68
C ARG A 392 -26.85 19.25 -12.22
N VAL A 393 -27.39 20.32 -11.65
CA VAL A 393 -26.58 21.47 -11.19
C VAL A 393 -26.81 21.72 -9.72
N PHE A 394 -25.75 21.57 -8.92
CA PHE A 394 -25.75 21.86 -7.49
C PHE A 394 -25.06 23.20 -7.24
N THR A 395 -25.63 24.02 -6.35
CA THR A 395 -25.08 25.33 -6.01
C THR A 395 -24.81 25.41 -4.51
N PHE A 396 -23.60 25.83 -4.15
CA PHE A 396 -23.12 25.98 -2.78
C PHE A 396 -22.85 27.46 -2.51
N SER A 397 -23.62 28.04 -1.61
CA SER A 397 -23.37 29.37 -1.05
C SER A 397 -22.42 29.23 0.14
N VAL A 398 -21.22 29.80 0.06
CA VAL A 398 -20.17 29.58 1.05
C VAL A 398 -19.80 30.87 1.77
N GLY A 399 -19.63 30.78 3.08
CA GLY A 399 -19.24 31.89 3.94
C GLY A 399 -20.43 32.70 4.44
N GLN A 400 -20.14 33.66 5.31
CA GLN A 400 -21.13 34.61 5.78
C GLN A 400 -21.01 35.87 4.94
N HIS A 401 -21.99 36.09 4.07
CA HIS A 401 -22.03 37.20 3.13
C HIS A 401 -23.43 37.79 3.03
N ASN A 402 -23.52 38.99 2.46
CA ASN A 402 -24.78 39.70 2.24
C ASN A 402 -25.22 39.69 0.76
N TYR A 403 -24.54 38.92 -0.10
CA TYR A 403 -24.91 38.77 -1.50
C TYR A 403 -26.20 37.97 -1.69
N ASP A 404 -26.91 38.21 -2.79
CA ASP A 404 -28.14 37.50 -3.12
C ASP A 404 -27.86 36.05 -3.50
N VAL A 405 -28.60 35.13 -2.87
CA VAL A 405 -28.53 33.68 -3.11
C VAL A 405 -29.69 33.19 -3.99
N THR A 406 -30.67 34.05 -4.27
CA THR A 406 -31.87 33.72 -5.05
C THR A 406 -31.52 33.18 -6.44
N PRO A 407 -30.54 33.74 -7.18
CA PRO A 407 -30.12 33.18 -8.46
C PRO A 407 -29.53 31.77 -8.35
N LEU A 408 -28.76 31.49 -7.29
CA LEU A 408 -28.17 30.16 -7.05
C LEU A 408 -29.23 29.10 -6.76
N GLN A 409 -30.24 29.45 -5.95
CA GLN A 409 -31.40 28.59 -5.69
C GLN A 409 -32.15 28.31 -7.00
N TRP A 410 -32.38 29.35 -7.81
CA TRP A 410 -33.06 29.20 -9.09
C TRP A 410 -32.31 28.27 -10.06
N ILE A 411 -30.97 28.39 -10.14
CA ILE A 411 -30.12 27.51 -10.97
C ILE A 411 -30.27 26.05 -10.53
N ALA A 412 -30.20 25.78 -9.23
CA ALA A 412 -30.32 24.42 -8.69
C ALA A 412 -31.72 23.82 -8.93
N CYS A 413 -32.78 24.55 -8.56
CA CYS A 413 -34.17 24.10 -8.72
C CYS A 413 -34.52 23.83 -10.18
N THR A 414 -34.07 24.68 -11.11
CA THR A 414 -34.45 24.55 -12.52
C THR A 414 -33.77 23.36 -13.20
N ASN A 415 -32.60 22.94 -12.71
CA ASN A 415 -31.78 21.87 -13.30
C ASN A 415 -31.75 20.58 -12.46
N LYS A 416 -32.83 20.27 -11.71
CA LYS A 416 -32.97 19.02 -10.92
C LYS A 416 -31.82 18.76 -9.94
N GLY A 417 -31.18 19.82 -9.44
CA GLY A 417 -30.14 19.71 -8.43
C GLY A 417 -30.64 20.19 -7.07
N TYR A 418 -29.70 20.64 -6.24
CA TYR A 418 -30.00 21.07 -4.88
C TYR A 418 -29.11 22.23 -4.45
N TYR A 419 -29.62 23.03 -3.53
CA TYR A 419 -28.96 24.22 -2.99
C TYR A 419 -28.47 23.93 -1.57
N PHE A 420 -27.20 24.26 -1.31
CA PHE A 420 -26.55 24.08 -0.01
C PHE A 420 -25.94 25.38 0.50
N GLU A 421 -25.96 25.57 1.82
CA GLU A 421 -25.39 26.75 2.47
C GLU A 421 -24.32 26.34 3.49
N ILE A 422 -23.09 26.78 3.29
CA ILE A 422 -21.92 26.44 4.13
C ILE A 422 -21.44 27.69 4.86
N ARG A 423 -21.87 27.87 6.11
CA ARG A 423 -21.48 29.04 6.92
C ARG A 423 -20.18 28.87 7.70
N SER A 424 -19.79 27.63 7.99
CA SER A 424 -18.66 27.32 8.87
C SER A 424 -17.96 26.03 8.45
N ILE A 425 -16.77 25.79 9.01
CA ILE A 425 -15.99 24.57 8.76
C ILE A 425 -16.77 23.30 9.18
N CYS A 426 -17.50 23.34 10.30
CA CYS A 426 -18.28 22.20 10.78
C CYS A 426 -19.44 21.87 9.84
N ALA A 427 -20.02 22.87 9.19
CA ALA A 427 -21.11 22.68 8.22
C ALA A 427 -20.64 22.04 6.90
N ILE A 428 -19.34 22.11 6.58
CA ILE A 428 -18.80 21.54 5.34
C ILE A 428 -19.10 20.04 5.29
N ARG A 429 -18.76 19.32 6.35
CA ARG A 429 -18.80 17.85 6.37
C ARG A 429 -20.19 17.30 6.03
N ILE A 430 -21.25 17.89 6.58
CA ILE A 430 -22.63 17.41 6.38
C ILE A 430 -23.10 17.77 4.96
N ASN A 431 -22.94 19.04 4.58
CA ASN A 431 -23.47 19.55 3.32
C ASN A 431 -22.75 19.00 2.08
N THR A 432 -21.48 18.61 2.18
CA THR A 432 -20.76 18.01 1.05
C THR A 432 -21.15 16.55 0.79
N GLN A 433 -22.02 15.94 1.61
CA GLN A 433 -22.46 14.54 1.45
C GLN A 433 -23.92 14.42 1.02
N GLU A 434 -24.78 15.36 1.42
CA GLU A 434 -26.24 15.32 1.17
C GLU A 434 -26.62 15.28 -0.32
N TYR A 435 -25.72 15.64 -1.23
CA TYR A 435 -25.99 15.52 -2.68
C TYR A 435 -26.23 14.06 -3.12
N LEU A 436 -25.70 13.08 -2.38
CA LEU A 436 -25.91 11.65 -2.66
C LEU A 436 -27.40 11.27 -2.56
N ASP A 437 -28.15 11.88 -1.64
CA ASP A 437 -29.59 11.65 -1.48
C ASP A 437 -30.38 12.05 -2.75
N VAL A 438 -29.90 13.07 -3.47
CA VAL A 438 -30.50 13.52 -4.74
C VAL A 438 -30.14 12.57 -5.87
N LEU A 439 -28.89 12.07 -5.89
CA LEU A 439 -28.43 11.11 -6.90
C LEU A 439 -29.04 9.71 -6.69
N GLY A 440 -29.47 9.38 -5.48
CA GLY A 440 -30.15 8.12 -5.18
C GLY A 440 -31.60 8.04 -5.68
N ARG A 441 -32.26 9.16 -5.98
CA ARG A 441 -33.71 9.17 -6.35
C ARG A 441 -34.05 8.28 -7.57
N PRO A 442 -33.32 8.36 -8.70
CA PRO A 442 -33.60 7.48 -9.85
C PRO A 442 -33.37 6.00 -9.54
N MET A 443 -32.43 5.70 -8.64
CA MET A 443 -32.11 4.35 -8.20
C MET A 443 -33.26 3.76 -7.36
N VAL A 444 -33.82 4.54 -6.43
CA VAL A 444 -35.01 4.12 -5.65
C VAL A 444 -36.21 3.83 -6.57
N LEU A 445 -36.41 4.66 -7.59
CA LEU A 445 -37.51 4.51 -8.56
C LEU A 445 -37.34 3.29 -9.48
N ALA A 446 -36.12 2.80 -9.70
CA ALA A 446 -35.87 1.57 -10.44
C ALA A 446 -36.28 0.31 -9.66
N GLY A 447 -36.51 0.42 -8.34
CA GLY A 447 -37.04 -0.66 -7.52
C GLY A 447 -36.11 -1.87 -7.47
N SER A 448 -36.62 -3.06 -7.78
CA SER A 448 -35.86 -4.31 -7.69
C SER A 448 -34.62 -4.35 -8.60
N ASP A 449 -34.65 -3.66 -9.74
CA ASP A 449 -33.54 -3.70 -10.71
C ASP A 449 -32.28 -3.00 -10.18
N ALA A 450 -32.46 -2.05 -9.26
CA ALA A 450 -31.38 -1.34 -8.58
C ALA A 450 -30.80 -2.08 -7.37
N LYS A 451 -31.48 -3.13 -6.87
CA LYS A 451 -31.00 -3.94 -5.73
C LYS A 451 -29.99 -4.98 -6.20
N GLN A 452 -28.79 -4.49 -6.52
CA GLN A 452 -27.67 -5.33 -6.90
C GLN A 452 -26.59 -5.20 -5.84
N VAL A 453 -26.08 -6.33 -5.36
CA VAL A 453 -24.96 -6.32 -4.42
C VAL A 453 -23.72 -5.85 -5.16
N GLN A 454 -23.12 -4.77 -4.66
CA GLN A 454 -21.84 -4.26 -5.13
C GLN A 454 -20.77 -4.57 -4.10
N TRP A 455 -19.57 -4.89 -4.57
CA TRP A 455 -18.43 -5.16 -3.70
C TRP A 455 -17.45 -3.99 -3.77
N THR A 456 -16.95 -3.58 -2.61
CA THR A 456 -16.01 -2.46 -2.53
C THR A 456 -14.60 -2.82 -2.96
N ASN A 457 -13.77 -1.79 -3.12
CA ASN A 457 -12.31 -1.96 -3.09
C ASN A 457 -11.85 -2.41 -1.70
N VAL A 458 -10.63 -2.97 -1.62
CA VAL A 458 -10.03 -3.37 -0.34
C VAL A 458 -9.75 -2.12 0.51
N TYR A 459 -10.18 -2.16 1.77
CA TYR A 459 -9.91 -1.10 2.73
C TYR A 459 -9.64 -1.66 4.13
N GLN A 460 -9.08 -0.82 5.01
CA GLN A 460 -8.82 -1.17 6.41
C GLN A 460 -10.11 -1.02 7.23
N ASP A 461 -10.56 -2.09 7.88
CA ASP A 461 -11.73 -2.07 8.76
C ASP A 461 -11.54 -1.08 9.93
N ALA A 462 -12.61 -0.38 10.28
CA ALA A 462 -12.65 0.58 11.37
C ALA A 462 -12.60 -0.07 12.76
N LEU A 463 -13.05 -1.32 12.90
CA LEU A 463 -13.05 -2.06 14.17
C LEU A 463 -11.75 -2.86 14.41
N GLY A 464 -10.81 -2.80 13.46
CA GLY A 464 -9.48 -3.41 13.59
C GLY A 464 -9.38 -4.86 13.12
N LEU A 465 -10.33 -5.35 12.32
CA LEU A 465 -10.30 -6.71 11.76
C LEU A 465 -9.09 -6.94 10.81
N GLY A 466 -8.74 -5.90 10.04
CA GLY A 466 -7.67 -5.90 9.04
C GLY A 466 -8.17 -5.39 7.70
N MET A 467 -7.62 -5.93 6.61
CA MET A 467 -8.10 -5.63 5.26
C MET A 467 -9.40 -6.40 4.98
N VAL A 468 -10.44 -5.68 4.55
CA VAL A 468 -11.77 -6.24 4.26
C VAL A 468 -12.29 -5.73 2.92
N VAL A 469 -13.27 -6.47 2.41
CA VAL A 469 -14.14 -6.06 1.30
C VAL A 469 -15.57 -6.19 1.78
N THR A 470 -16.41 -5.21 1.47
CA THR A 470 -17.79 -5.16 1.96
C THR A 470 -18.74 -5.31 0.79
N GLY A 471 -19.68 -6.25 0.94
CA GLY A 471 -20.82 -6.34 0.04
C GLY A 471 -21.88 -5.35 0.49
N THR A 472 -22.37 -4.51 -0.41
CA THR A 472 -23.28 -3.41 -0.09
C THR A 472 -24.59 -3.54 -0.83
N LEU A 473 -25.69 -3.17 -0.17
CA LEU A 473 -27.01 -3.16 -0.76
C LEU A 473 -27.83 -1.97 -0.20
N PRO A 474 -28.40 -1.11 -1.06
CA PRO A 474 -29.22 -0.01 -0.60
C PRO A 474 -30.57 -0.50 -0.05
N VAL A 475 -31.05 0.20 0.98
CA VAL A 475 -32.37 -0.02 1.60
C VAL A 475 -33.27 1.15 1.24
N PHE A 476 -34.41 0.89 0.63
CA PHE A 476 -35.31 1.94 0.13
C PHE A 476 -36.40 2.31 1.11
N ASN A 477 -36.75 3.59 1.15
CA ASN A 477 -37.93 4.01 1.90
C ASN A 477 -39.20 3.75 1.09
N LEU A 478 -39.93 2.70 1.45
CA LEU A 478 -41.15 2.28 0.74
C LEU A 478 -42.44 2.83 1.36
N THR A 479 -42.36 3.87 2.19
CA THR A 479 -43.55 4.57 2.70
C THR A 479 -44.20 5.40 1.58
N MET A 480 -45.52 5.57 1.69
CA MET A 480 -46.33 6.32 0.74
C MET A 480 -46.71 7.66 1.36
N ASP A 481 -46.29 8.76 0.74
CA ASP A 481 -46.76 10.10 1.09
C ASP A 481 -47.84 10.52 0.08
N GLY A 482 -49.09 10.26 0.44
CA GLY A 482 -50.23 10.47 -0.45
C GLY A 482 -50.21 9.52 -1.66
N ASN A 483 -50.07 10.07 -2.88
CA ASN A 483 -50.00 9.30 -4.13
C ASN A 483 -48.57 9.07 -4.64
N SER A 484 -47.55 9.59 -3.96
CA SER A 484 -46.14 9.46 -4.35
C SER A 484 -45.36 8.61 -3.34
N GLN A 485 -44.56 7.67 -3.85
CA GLN A 485 -43.59 6.94 -3.03
C GLN A 485 -42.45 7.87 -2.61
N ASN A 486 -41.93 7.66 -1.40
CA ASN A 486 -40.70 8.31 -0.98
C ASN A 486 -39.53 7.90 -1.88
N GLN A 487 -38.70 8.88 -2.27
CA GLN A 487 -37.64 8.72 -3.26
C GLN A 487 -36.24 8.70 -2.64
N LEU A 488 -36.15 8.52 -1.32
CA LEU A 488 -34.90 8.50 -0.58
C LEU A 488 -34.56 7.08 -0.13
N ILE A 489 -33.27 6.82 0.04
CA ILE A 489 -32.79 5.61 0.71
C ILE A 489 -32.92 5.79 2.23
N LEU A 490 -33.21 4.72 2.95
CA LEU A 490 -33.11 4.69 4.41
C LEU A 490 -31.66 4.60 4.86
N GLY A 491 -30.83 3.96 4.03
CA GLY A 491 -29.44 3.68 4.34
C GLY A 491 -28.90 2.57 3.44
N VAL A 492 -27.73 2.05 3.82
CA VAL A 492 -27.04 0.97 3.12
C VAL A 492 -26.73 -0.14 4.11
N MET A 493 -27.02 -1.38 3.72
CA MET A 493 -26.60 -2.58 4.43
C MET A 493 -25.22 -3.00 3.93
N GLY A 494 -24.34 -3.38 4.86
CA GLY A 494 -22.99 -3.86 4.59
C GLY A 494 -22.72 -5.19 5.31
N VAL A 495 -22.04 -6.12 4.62
CA VAL A 495 -21.49 -7.33 5.22
C VAL A 495 -20.03 -7.47 4.80
N ASP A 496 -19.15 -7.62 5.78
CA ASP A 496 -17.72 -7.71 5.55
C ASP A 496 -17.26 -9.13 5.22
N VAL A 497 -16.28 -9.20 4.33
CA VAL A 497 -15.50 -10.39 4.02
C VAL A 497 -14.03 -10.06 4.28
N HIS A 498 -13.42 -10.79 5.21
CA HIS A 498 -12.01 -10.62 5.51
C HIS A 498 -11.16 -11.30 4.44
N LEU A 499 -10.06 -10.64 4.03
CA LEU A 499 -9.18 -11.17 2.98
C LEU A 499 -8.59 -12.54 3.37
N ASP A 500 -8.37 -12.83 4.65
CA ASP A 500 -7.85 -14.14 5.07
C ASP A 500 -8.87 -15.27 4.90
N GLU A 501 -10.17 -15.00 4.92
CA GLU A 501 -11.21 -16.01 4.59
C GLU A 501 -11.09 -16.42 3.12
N ILE A 502 -10.85 -15.45 2.22
CA ILE A 502 -10.61 -15.70 0.79
C ILE A 502 -9.27 -16.45 0.61
N LYS A 503 -8.21 -16.05 1.33
CA LYS A 503 -6.91 -16.74 1.27
C LYS A 503 -7.00 -18.20 1.72
N ARG A 504 -7.83 -18.53 2.73
CA ARG A 504 -8.03 -19.92 3.20
C ARG A 504 -8.66 -20.82 2.14
N LEU A 505 -9.40 -20.28 1.18
CA LEU A 505 -9.94 -21.03 0.04
C LEU A 505 -8.86 -21.34 -1.02
N THR A 506 -7.70 -20.67 -0.96
CA THR A 506 -6.60 -20.85 -1.91
C THR A 506 -5.61 -21.92 -1.42
N PRO A 507 -5.27 -22.95 -2.23
CA PRO A 507 -4.37 -24.02 -1.81
C PRO A 507 -2.89 -23.60 -1.89
N ARG A 508 -2.46 -22.57 -1.15
CA ARG A 508 -1.12 -21.96 -1.23
C ARG A 508 0.02 -22.98 -1.16
N TYR A 509 -0.08 -23.95 -0.25
CA TYR A 509 0.98 -24.92 -0.01
C TYR A 509 1.19 -25.93 -1.15
N ASN A 510 0.14 -26.23 -1.93
CA ASN A 510 0.24 -27.18 -3.05
C ASN A 510 0.84 -26.54 -4.32
N LEU A 511 0.85 -25.20 -4.39
CA LEU A 511 1.39 -24.44 -5.52
C LEU A 511 2.92 -24.25 -5.41
N GLY A 512 3.49 -24.49 -4.23
CA GLY A 512 4.88 -24.23 -3.86
C GLY A 512 5.18 -22.73 -3.64
N ALA A 513 6.40 -22.42 -3.17
CA ALA A 513 6.76 -21.07 -2.71
C ALA A 513 6.59 -19.93 -3.74
N ASN A 514 6.83 -20.22 -5.02
CA ASN A 514 6.74 -19.23 -6.11
C ASN A 514 5.38 -19.24 -6.83
N GLY A 515 4.49 -20.15 -6.45
CA GLY A 515 3.12 -20.21 -6.96
C GLY A 515 2.17 -19.39 -6.10
N TYR A 516 1.33 -18.57 -6.72
CA TYR A 516 0.35 -17.77 -5.99
C TYR A 516 -0.90 -17.52 -6.82
N ILE A 517 -2.00 -17.28 -6.11
CA ILE A 517 -3.25 -16.83 -6.70
C ILE A 517 -3.31 -15.32 -6.51
N PHE A 518 -3.91 -14.63 -7.47
CA PHE A 518 -4.24 -13.22 -7.37
C PHE A 518 -5.66 -12.99 -7.90
N ALA A 519 -6.31 -11.93 -7.45
CA ALA A 519 -7.64 -11.56 -7.91
C ALA A 519 -7.66 -10.07 -8.28
N ILE A 520 -8.32 -9.74 -9.38
CA ILE A 520 -8.48 -8.37 -9.86
C ILE A 520 -9.95 -7.99 -9.97
N ASP A 521 -10.19 -6.70 -9.80
CA ASP A 521 -11.47 -6.04 -10.07
C ASP A 521 -11.56 -5.58 -11.55
N PRO A 522 -12.72 -5.06 -12.03
CA PRO A 522 -12.86 -4.56 -13.41
C PRO A 522 -12.11 -3.25 -13.68
N ASN A 523 -11.57 -2.62 -12.63
CA ASN A 523 -10.66 -1.47 -12.72
C ASN A 523 -9.17 -1.89 -12.80
N GLY A 524 -8.85 -3.17 -12.61
CA GLY A 524 -7.51 -3.76 -12.54
C GLY A 524 -6.82 -3.64 -11.17
N TYR A 525 -7.51 -3.18 -10.14
CA TYR A 525 -7.03 -3.20 -8.76
C TYR A 525 -7.04 -4.61 -8.19
N LEU A 526 -6.10 -4.87 -7.29
CA LEU A 526 -5.91 -6.17 -6.66
C LEU A 526 -6.81 -6.34 -5.45
N LEU A 527 -7.60 -7.41 -5.48
CA LEU A 527 -8.34 -7.92 -4.33
C LEU A 527 -7.44 -8.80 -3.45
N LEU A 528 -6.60 -9.62 -4.08
CA LEU A 528 -5.71 -10.57 -3.42
C LEU A 528 -4.39 -10.64 -4.18
N HIS A 529 -3.27 -10.44 -3.47
CA HIS A 529 -1.92 -10.56 -4.03
C HIS A 529 -0.90 -10.70 -2.90
N PRO A 530 0.22 -11.44 -3.07
CA PRO A 530 1.27 -11.52 -2.05
C PRO A 530 1.90 -10.18 -1.67
N ASN A 531 2.01 -9.25 -2.63
CA ASN A 531 2.57 -7.90 -2.41
C ASN A 531 1.53 -6.90 -1.86
N LEU A 532 0.27 -7.30 -1.66
CA LEU A 532 -0.72 -6.41 -1.06
C LEU A 532 -0.55 -6.42 0.45
N GLN A 533 0.02 -5.35 1.00
CA GLN A 533 0.26 -5.21 2.44
C GLN A 533 -0.79 -4.29 3.09
N PRO A 534 -1.15 -4.54 4.37
CA PRO A 534 -1.96 -3.59 5.13
C PRO A 534 -1.14 -2.31 5.35
N LYS A 535 -1.76 -1.14 5.14
CA LYS A 535 -1.09 0.13 5.43
C LYS A 535 -0.91 0.26 6.95
N LEU A 536 0.30 0.64 7.41
CA LEU A 536 0.58 0.91 8.83
C LEU A 536 -0.25 2.07 9.40
N VAL A 537 -0.76 2.96 8.54
CA VAL A 537 -1.46 4.19 8.94
C VAL A 537 -2.95 4.07 8.63
N ASN A 538 -3.78 4.28 9.66
CA ASN A 538 -5.25 4.37 9.59
C ASN A 538 -5.69 5.59 8.76
N LEU A 539 -5.56 5.52 7.44
CA LEU A 539 -6.14 6.49 6.53
C LEU A 539 -7.54 6.02 6.11
N PRO A 540 -8.51 6.95 5.99
CA PRO A 540 -9.86 6.64 5.49
C PRO A 540 -9.89 6.29 4.00
N GLU A 541 -8.76 6.42 3.29
CA GLU A 541 -8.64 6.13 1.87
C GLU A 541 -8.50 4.62 1.61
N PRO A 542 -9.15 4.08 0.56
CA PRO A 542 -9.03 2.68 0.20
C PRO A 542 -7.60 2.32 -0.22
N VAL A 543 -7.28 1.02 -0.14
CA VAL A 543 -5.99 0.47 -0.55
C VAL A 543 -6.09 0.02 -2.01
N THR A 544 -5.99 0.97 -2.94
CA THR A 544 -6.09 0.70 -4.39
C THR A 544 -4.72 0.51 -5.02
N LEU A 545 -4.23 -0.73 -5.04
CA LEU A 545 -3.01 -1.12 -5.75
C LEU A 545 -3.38 -1.84 -7.06
N ASP A 546 -2.89 -1.36 -8.21
CA ASP A 546 -3.10 -2.02 -9.51
C ASP A 546 -2.18 -3.23 -9.66
N PHE A 547 -2.61 -4.22 -10.45
CA PHE A 547 -1.80 -5.39 -10.81
C PHE A 547 -0.44 -5.00 -11.43
N LEU A 548 -0.43 -3.99 -12.30
CA LEU A 548 0.81 -3.51 -12.96
C LEU A 548 1.72 -2.71 -12.03
N ASP A 549 1.23 -2.29 -10.87
CA ASP A 549 2.03 -1.59 -9.86
C ASP A 549 2.59 -2.58 -8.83
N ALA A 550 1.83 -3.64 -8.51
CA ALA A 550 2.28 -4.69 -7.61
C ALA A 550 3.36 -5.59 -8.21
N GLU A 551 3.31 -5.82 -9.52
CA GLU A 551 4.32 -6.55 -10.27
C GLU A 551 5.14 -5.61 -11.18
N VAL A 552 6.25 -6.10 -11.73
CA VAL A 552 6.97 -5.35 -12.77
C VAL A 552 6.11 -5.31 -14.05
N GLU A 553 5.88 -4.11 -14.57
CA GLU A 553 5.10 -3.84 -15.78
C GLU A 553 5.73 -4.51 -17.03
N ASP A 554 4.88 -5.18 -17.82
CA ASP A 554 5.24 -5.88 -19.04
C ASP A 554 4.05 -5.82 -20.01
N SER A 555 4.32 -5.58 -21.29
CA SER A 555 3.34 -5.66 -22.39
C SER A 555 2.47 -6.92 -22.37
N ASN A 556 3.02 -8.08 -22.01
CA ASN A 556 2.25 -9.32 -21.92
C ASN A 556 1.28 -9.31 -20.73
N LYS A 557 1.70 -8.70 -19.61
CA LYS A 557 0.85 -8.56 -18.42
C LYS A 557 -0.26 -7.55 -18.61
N GLU A 558 -0.04 -6.50 -19.40
CA GLU A 558 -1.08 -5.56 -19.82
C GLU A 558 -2.20 -6.29 -20.60
N GLU A 559 -1.83 -7.19 -21.51
CA GLU A 559 -2.80 -7.98 -22.27
C GLU A 559 -3.54 -8.98 -21.37
N ILE A 560 -2.85 -9.66 -20.44
CA ILE A 560 -3.48 -10.54 -19.44
C ILE A 560 -4.50 -9.75 -18.61
N ARG A 561 -4.08 -8.60 -18.07
CA ARG A 561 -4.95 -7.70 -17.29
C ARG A 561 -6.18 -7.28 -18.09
N ARG A 562 -6.01 -6.91 -19.36
CA ARG A 562 -7.12 -6.53 -20.25
C ARG A 562 -8.11 -7.67 -20.45
N GLN A 563 -7.63 -8.89 -20.72
CA GLN A 563 -8.50 -10.06 -20.92
C GLN A 563 -9.24 -10.46 -19.64
N MET A 564 -8.59 -10.34 -18.48
CA MET A 564 -9.22 -10.58 -17.18
C MET A 564 -10.32 -9.54 -16.88
N ILE A 565 -10.08 -8.25 -17.15
CA ILE A 565 -11.09 -7.18 -17.01
C ILE A 565 -12.28 -7.40 -17.93
N ASP A 566 -12.04 -7.90 -19.15
CA ASP A 566 -13.10 -8.27 -20.10
C ASP A 566 -13.88 -9.53 -19.67
N GLY A 567 -13.44 -10.24 -18.62
CA GLY A 567 -14.06 -11.47 -18.11
C GLY A 567 -13.80 -12.70 -18.98
N LYS A 568 -12.69 -12.74 -19.74
CA LYS A 568 -12.35 -13.86 -20.62
C LYS A 568 -11.38 -14.81 -19.91
N PRO A 569 -11.66 -16.12 -19.85
CA PRO A 569 -10.69 -17.09 -19.33
C PRO A 569 -9.54 -17.31 -20.31
N GLY A 570 -8.34 -17.56 -19.81
CA GLY A 570 -7.14 -17.73 -20.63
C GLY A 570 -5.95 -18.34 -19.88
N GLU A 571 -4.93 -18.72 -20.64
CA GLU A 571 -3.65 -19.20 -20.13
C GLU A 571 -2.52 -18.67 -21.03
N MET A 572 -1.43 -18.19 -20.41
CA MET A 572 -0.28 -17.65 -21.12
C MET A 572 1.00 -17.89 -20.32
N GLN A 573 2.07 -18.31 -21.01
CA GLN A 573 3.41 -18.33 -20.42
C GLN A 573 4.16 -17.05 -20.78
N VAL A 574 4.68 -16.38 -19.76
CA VAL A 574 5.38 -15.10 -19.89
C VAL A 574 6.77 -15.22 -19.28
N LYS A 575 7.77 -14.66 -19.98
CA LYS A 575 9.10 -14.45 -19.42
C LYS A 575 9.13 -13.06 -18.79
N THR A 576 9.10 -12.99 -17.46
CA THR A 576 8.96 -11.74 -16.71
C THR A 576 10.07 -11.57 -15.69
N LEU A 577 10.31 -10.32 -15.33
CA LEU A 577 11.10 -9.96 -14.15
C LEU A 577 10.24 -10.11 -12.90
N ILE A 578 10.76 -10.80 -11.88
CA ILE A 578 10.13 -10.95 -10.57
C ILE A 578 11.00 -10.27 -9.52
N LYS A 579 10.37 -9.47 -8.66
CA LYS A 579 11.04 -8.82 -7.53
C LYS A 579 11.16 -9.80 -6.36
N SER A 580 12.29 -9.75 -5.67
CA SER A 580 12.50 -10.41 -4.38
C SER A 580 11.62 -9.79 -3.28
N ILE A 581 11.40 -10.50 -2.16
CA ILE A 581 10.54 -10.04 -1.05
C ILE A 581 11.22 -8.88 -0.30
N ASP A 582 12.55 -8.90 -0.21
CA ASP A 582 13.35 -7.76 0.31
C ASP A 582 13.47 -6.61 -0.70
N GLU A 583 12.90 -6.77 -1.90
CA GLU A 583 12.94 -5.79 -2.99
C GLU A 583 14.36 -5.40 -3.46
N GLN A 584 15.38 -6.17 -3.06
CA GLN A 584 16.78 -5.90 -3.39
C GLN A 584 17.19 -6.51 -4.74
N TYR A 585 16.64 -7.68 -5.06
CA TYR A 585 16.97 -8.45 -6.25
C TYR A 585 15.82 -8.52 -7.25
N ILE A 586 16.16 -8.70 -8.53
CA ILE A 586 15.23 -9.01 -9.60
C ILE A 586 15.75 -10.22 -10.38
N ASP A 587 14.90 -11.24 -10.55
CA ASP A 587 15.22 -12.45 -11.30
C ASP A 587 14.38 -12.51 -12.60
N GLU A 588 15.02 -12.87 -13.71
CA GLU A 588 14.35 -13.09 -15.00
C GLU A 588 13.88 -14.54 -15.13
N VAL A 589 12.57 -14.77 -15.08
CA VAL A 589 11.98 -16.11 -14.92
C VAL A 589 10.78 -16.35 -15.82
N TYR A 590 10.51 -17.63 -16.12
CA TYR A 590 9.30 -18.04 -16.82
C TYR A 590 8.17 -18.31 -15.81
N ARG A 591 6.97 -17.80 -16.10
CA ARG A 591 5.76 -17.97 -15.32
C ARG A 591 4.58 -18.31 -16.22
N GLY A 592 3.79 -19.32 -15.84
CA GLY A 592 2.50 -19.62 -16.44
C GLY A 592 1.40 -18.89 -15.67
N TYR A 593 0.71 -17.97 -16.35
CA TYR A 593 -0.48 -17.30 -15.86
C TYR A 593 -1.71 -18.03 -16.40
N THR A 594 -2.66 -18.35 -15.53
CA THR A 594 -3.97 -18.93 -15.90
C THR A 594 -5.05 -18.15 -15.18
N TRP A 595 -6.11 -17.73 -15.86
CA TRP A 595 -7.16 -16.94 -15.24
C TRP A 595 -8.56 -17.33 -15.69
N THR A 596 -9.55 -17.04 -14.83
CA THR A 596 -10.98 -17.26 -15.08
C THR A 596 -11.80 -16.19 -14.36
N PRO A 597 -12.95 -15.75 -14.91
CA PRO A 597 -13.90 -14.93 -14.17
C PRO A 597 -14.54 -15.71 -13.02
N ILE A 598 -14.90 -15.02 -11.94
CA ILE A 598 -15.74 -15.55 -10.86
C ILE A 598 -17.20 -15.27 -11.23
N ASN A 599 -17.99 -16.32 -11.42
CA ASN A 599 -19.39 -16.14 -11.78
C ASN A 599 -20.17 -15.46 -10.63
N GLY A 600 -21.10 -14.59 -10.98
CA GLY A 600 -21.94 -13.87 -10.00
C GLY A 600 -21.30 -12.62 -9.38
N THR A 601 -20.05 -12.30 -9.74
CA THR A 601 -19.36 -11.05 -9.39
C THR A 601 -18.59 -10.48 -10.58
N ASP A 602 -18.02 -9.28 -10.42
CA ASP A 602 -17.18 -8.63 -11.44
C ASP A 602 -15.68 -8.96 -11.27
N TYR A 603 -15.34 -9.88 -10.36
CA TYR A 603 -13.96 -10.26 -10.09
C TYR A 603 -13.44 -11.32 -11.07
N SER A 604 -12.15 -11.23 -11.40
CA SER A 604 -11.42 -12.27 -12.12
C SER A 604 -10.30 -12.82 -11.26
N LEU A 605 -10.16 -14.15 -11.25
CA LEU A 605 -9.13 -14.87 -10.51
C LEU A 605 -8.01 -15.30 -11.46
N GLY A 606 -6.77 -15.07 -11.06
CA GLY A 606 -5.56 -15.51 -11.74
C GLY A 606 -4.71 -16.42 -10.85
N LEU A 607 -4.00 -17.35 -11.46
CA LEU A 607 -3.03 -18.24 -10.83
C LEU A 607 -1.71 -18.12 -11.59
N VAL A 608 -0.64 -17.93 -10.84
CA VAL A 608 0.72 -17.92 -11.33
C VAL A 608 1.40 -19.20 -10.84
N LEU A 609 1.93 -19.97 -11.77
CA LEU A 609 2.72 -21.16 -11.48
C LEU A 609 4.04 -21.16 -12.26
N PRO A 610 5.17 -21.50 -11.62
CA PRO A 610 6.40 -21.75 -12.33
C PRO A 610 6.35 -23.11 -13.05
N PRO A 611 7.05 -23.27 -14.19
CA PRO A 611 6.98 -24.48 -15.01
C PRO A 611 7.52 -25.74 -14.33
N TYR A 612 8.28 -25.61 -13.24
CA TYR A 612 8.81 -26.75 -12.48
C TYR A 612 7.85 -27.23 -11.36
N ASN A 613 6.73 -26.54 -11.10
CA ASN A 613 5.72 -26.91 -10.09
C ASN A 613 4.46 -27.55 -10.71
N ASP A 614 4.59 -28.15 -11.90
CA ASP A 614 3.53 -28.96 -12.52
C ASP A 614 3.12 -30.17 -11.67
N TYR A 615 3.99 -30.58 -10.75
CA TYR A 615 3.75 -31.68 -9.83
C TYR A 615 4.14 -31.26 -8.42
N TYR A 616 3.42 -31.78 -7.42
CA TYR A 616 3.78 -31.66 -6.01
C TYR A 616 3.78 -33.04 -5.35
N ILE A 617 4.45 -33.11 -4.20
CA ILE A 617 4.56 -34.33 -3.40
C ILE A 617 3.37 -34.39 -2.44
N GLN A 618 2.66 -35.52 -2.45
CA GLN A 618 1.65 -35.84 -1.45
C GLN A 618 2.06 -37.12 -0.73
N ALA A 619 2.41 -37.00 0.54
CA ALA A 619 2.76 -38.11 1.41
C ALA A 619 1.55 -39.00 1.67
N ASP A 620 1.78 -40.32 1.68
CA ASP A 620 0.78 -41.33 2.02
C ASP A 620 1.30 -42.12 3.23
N LEU A 621 0.94 -41.63 4.42
CA LEU A 621 1.39 -42.16 5.71
C LEU A 621 0.18 -42.63 6.51
N SER A 622 -0.49 -43.71 6.09
CA SER A 622 -1.65 -44.25 6.82
C SER A 622 -1.27 -45.05 8.08
N ASP A 623 0.01 -45.38 8.28
CA ASP A 623 0.48 -46.17 9.42
C ASP A 623 0.97 -45.29 10.57
N VAL A 624 0.23 -45.31 11.68
CA VAL A 624 0.50 -44.51 12.91
C VAL A 624 1.87 -44.83 13.52
N MET A 625 2.37 -46.07 13.43
CA MET A 625 3.69 -46.42 13.97
C MET A 625 4.82 -45.76 13.17
N LEU A 626 4.64 -45.67 11.85
CA LEU A 626 5.56 -44.97 10.95
C LEU A 626 5.54 -43.45 11.22
N GLN A 627 4.37 -42.87 11.45
CA GLN A 627 4.25 -41.45 11.81
C GLN A 627 5.02 -41.14 13.11
N LEU A 628 4.79 -41.91 14.17
CA LEU A 628 5.48 -41.73 15.45
C LEU A 628 6.99 -41.91 15.34
N GLN A 629 7.45 -42.87 14.53
CA GLN A 629 8.88 -43.07 14.29
C GLN A 629 9.52 -41.85 13.62
N TYR A 630 8.84 -41.22 12.66
CA TYR A 630 9.38 -40.06 11.95
C TYR A 630 9.36 -38.80 12.80
N MET A 631 8.32 -38.62 13.63
CA MET A 631 8.20 -37.51 14.57
C MET A 631 9.34 -37.46 15.61
N GLN A 632 10.00 -38.58 15.91
CA GLN A 632 11.18 -38.58 16.79
C GLN A 632 12.30 -37.64 16.30
N SER A 633 12.38 -37.38 14.99
CA SER A 633 13.36 -36.45 14.41
C SER A 633 13.04 -34.97 14.68
N LEU A 634 11.83 -34.64 15.13
CA LEU A 634 11.40 -33.29 15.48
C LEU A 634 11.62 -32.98 16.97
N LEU A 635 11.92 -33.99 17.79
CA LEU A 635 12.08 -33.81 19.23
C LEU A 635 13.35 -32.98 19.52
N PRO A 636 13.31 -32.08 20.53
CA PRO A 636 14.48 -31.30 20.95
C PRO A 636 15.69 -32.16 21.33
N SER A 637 15.49 -33.39 21.80
CA SER A 637 16.56 -34.35 22.09
C SER A 637 17.41 -34.69 20.86
N SER A 638 16.87 -34.54 19.65
CA SER A 638 17.62 -34.78 18.41
C SER A 638 18.54 -33.62 18.02
N PHE A 639 18.37 -32.43 18.62
CA PHE A 639 19.03 -31.20 18.18
C PHE A 639 20.55 -31.24 18.37
N GLU A 640 21.01 -31.86 19.46
CA GLU A 640 22.46 -32.05 19.70
C GLU A 640 23.12 -32.94 18.63
N SER A 641 22.42 -33.99 18.21
CA SER A 641 23.01 -35.02 17.34
C SER A 641 22.82 -34.76 15.85
N SER A 642 21.76 -34.03 15.48
CA SER A 642 21.34 -33.84 14.09
C SER A 642 21.03 -32.38 13.73
N GLY A 643 21.16 -31.43 14.67
CA GLY A 643 20.94 -30.01 14.42
C GLY A 643 19.54 -29.53 14.81
N HIS A 644 19.41 -28.23 15.02
CA HIS A 644 18.18 -27.53 15.42
C HIS A 644 17.13 -27.58 14.30
N VAL A 645 15.86 -27.69 14.67
CA VAL A 645 14.73 -27.74 13.73
C VAL A 645 13.83 -26.53 13.97
N PHE A 646 13.60 -25.76 12.92
CA PHE A 646 12.56 -24.74 12.86
C PHE A 646 11.33 -25.30 12.13
N LEU A 647 10.17 -25.07 12.73
CA LEU A 647 8.88 -25.43 12.16
C LEU A 647 8.17 -24.17 11.66
N ALA A 648 7.68 -24.20 10.44
CA ALA A 648 6.95 -23.09 9.87
C ALA A 648 5.59 -22.90 10.58
N PRO A 649 5.23 -21.66 10.98
CA PRO A 649 3.97 -21.34 11.66
C PRO A 649 2.76 -21.40 10.71
N ARG A 650 2.36 -22.61 10.33
CA ARG A 650 1.18 -22.89 9.47
C ARG A 650 -0.03 -23.27 10.33
N GLU A 651 -1.24 -23.02 9.83
CA GLU A 651 -2.49 -23.49 10.44
C GLU A 651 -2.68 -25.01 10.20
N TYR A 652 -1.84 -25.86 10.83
CA TYR A 652 -1.93 -27.32 10.69
C TYR A 652 -3.27 -27.88 11.22
N CYS A 653 -3.75 -27.31 12.32
CA CYS A 653 -5.00 -27.65 12.99
C CYS A 653 -5.66 -26.38 13.53
N LYS A 654 -6.99 -26.34 13.58
CA LYS A 654 -7.73 -25.16 14.07
C LYS A 654 -7.44 -24.78 15.53
N ARG A 655 -7.05 -25.76 16.37
CA ARG A 655 -6.75 -25.57 17.80
C ARG A 655 -5.31 -25.11 18.07
N LEU A 656 -4.45 -25.09 17.05
CA LEU A 656 -3.05 -24.69 17.21
C LEU A 656 -2.94 -23.17 17.10
N HIS A 657 -2.58 -22.52 18.21
CA HIS A 657 -2.30 -21.08 18.20
C HIS A 657 -0.94 -20.81 17.56
N LEU A 658 -0.91 -19.87 16.61
CA LEU A 658 0.34 -19.35 16.04
C LEU A 658 1.05 -18.53 17.11
N SER A 659 2.34 -18.77 17.30
CA SER A 659 3.20 -18.02 18.22
C SER A 659 4.46 -17.57 17.50
N ASP A 660 4.91 -16.34 17.77
CA ASP A 660 6.12 -15.79 17.17
C ASP A 660 7.39 -16.54 17.60
N ASN A 661 7.37 -17.11 18.81
CA ASN A 661 8.46 -17.96 19.28
C ASN A 661 8.34 -19.39 18.73
N ASN A 662 9.25 -19.77 17.83
CA ASN A 662 9.24 -21.07 17.14
C ASN A 662 9.37 -22.26 18.11
N THR A 663 10.19 -22.15 19.16
CA THR A 663 10.40 -23.24 20.11
C THR A 663 9.11 -23.56 20.88
N GLN A 664 8.37 -22.52 21.26
CA GLN A 664 7.05 -22.67 21.87
C GLN A 664 6.04 -23.24 20.87
N PHE A 665 6.06 -22.75 19.62
CA PHE A 665 5.20 -23.26 18.56
C PHE A 665 5.41 -24.76 18.32
N LEU A 666 6.66 -25.20 18.24
CA LEU A 666 7.03 -26.61 18.06
C LEU A 666 6.58 -27.47 19.25
N GLN A 667 6.73 -26.98 20.48
CA GLN A 667 6.25 -27.70 21.67
C GLN A 667 4.73 -27.85 21.68
N ASN A 668 4.00 -26.77 21.35
CA ASN A 668 2.53 -26.80 21.24
C ASN A 668 2.08 -27.75 20.14
N PHE A 669 2.77 -27.76 19.00
CA PHE A 669 2.50 -28.70 17.90
C PHE A 669 2.72 -30.15 18.34
N LEU A 670 3.85 -30.43 19.01
CA LEU A 670 4.16 -31.79 19.48
C LEU A 670 3.18 -32.26 20.56
N SER A 671 2.75 -31.40 21.48
CA SER A 671 1.73 -31.79 22.47
C SER A 671 0.40 -32.08 21.82
N LEU A 672 -0.03 -31.24 20.86
CA LEU A 672 -1.29 -31.42 20.14
C LEU A 672 -1.32 -32.75 19.37
N MET A 673 -0.21 -33.13 18.74
CA MET A 673 -0.08 -34.39 18.01
C MET A 673 -0.03 -35.63 18.92
N LEU A 674 0.25 -35.48 20.22
CA LEU A 674 0.14 -36.55 21.21
C LEU A 674 -1.30 -36.69 21.73
N ASP A 675 -2.03 -35.57 21.80
CA ASP A 675 -3.40 -35.52 22.31
C ASP A 675 -4.45 -35.87 21.25
N ILE A 676 -4.22 -35.46 20.00
CA ILE A 676 -5.14 -35.64 18.87
C ILE A 676 -4.57 -36.68 17.91
N SER A 677 -5.38 -37.68 17.56
CA SER A 677 -5.05 -38.55 16.43
C SER A 677 -5.11 -37.71 15.15
N PRO A 678 -4.09 -37.75 14.28
CA PRO A 678 -4.04 -36.97 13.04
C PRO A 678 -5.20 -37.21 12.06
N GLU A 679 -6.07 -38.20 12.33
CA GLU A 679 -7.26 -38.51 11.52
C GLU A 679 -8.48 -37.62 11.82
N SER A 680 -8.42 -36.65 12.74
CA SER A 680 -9.56 -35.77 13.03
C SER A 680 -9.86 -34.76 11.90
N ASP A 681 -11.14 -34.46 11.65
CA ASP A 681 -11.60 -33.43 10.70
C ASP A 681 -11.16 -31.98 11.06
N GLU A 682 -10.49 -31.80 12.20
CA GLU A 682 -10.01 -30.50 12.68
C GLU A 682 -8.64 -30.10 12.12
N CYS A 683 -7.93 -31.03 11.47
CA CYS A 683 -6.56 -30.86 10.98
C CYS A 683 -6.41 -31.15 9.48
N ASP A 684 -5.46 -30.48 8.82
CA ASP A 684 -5.09 -30.79 7.43
C ASP A 684 -4.09 -31.95 7.39
N GLN A 685 -4.60 -33.14 7.09
CA GLN A 685 -3.81 -34.37 6.97
C GLN A 685 -2.71 -34.27 5.91
N GLY A 686 -2.96 -33.58 4.80
CA GLY A 686 -2.00 -33.45 3.71
C GLY A 686 -0.76 -32.68 4.15
N LEU A 687 -0.95 -31.56 4.85
CA LEU A 687 0.14 -30.75 5.39
C LEU A 687 0.94 -31.51 6.46
N ILE A 688 0.26 -32.17 7.39
CA ILE A 688 0.92 -32.90 8.48
C ILE A 688 1.71 -34.10 7.94
N HIS A 689 1.14 -34.88 7.00
CA HIS A 689 1.86 -36.02 6.42
C HIS A 689 3.09 -35.58 5.62
N ASN A 690 2.99 -34.49 4.85
CA ASN A 690 4.12 -33.92 4.12
C ASN A 690 5.22 -33.45 5.09
N LEU A 691 4.85 -32.77 6.16
CA LEU A 691 5.76 -32.34 7.22
C LEU A 691 6.51 -33.52 7.85
N ILE A 692 5.78 -34.58 8.23
CA ILE A 692 6.36 -35.77 8.88
C ILE A 692 7.31 -36.49 7.92
N LEU A 693 6.97 -36.62 6.64
CA LEU A 693 7.85 -37.19 5.62
C LEU A 693 9.15 -36.38 5.49
N ASP A 694 9.04 -35.06 5.36
CA ASP A 694 10.20 -34.18 5.20
C ASP A 694 11.12 -34.22 6.43
N SER A 695 10.54 -34.31 7.64
CA SER A 695 11.31 -34.45 8.89
C SER A 695 12.25 -35.65 8.86
N ARG A 696 11.78 -36.77 8.32
CA ARG A 696 12.56 -38.00 8.17
C ARG A 696 13.65 -37.85 7.13
N ILE A 697 13.33 -37.27 5.97
CA ILE A 697 14.28 -37.11 4.85
C ILE A 697 15.45 -36.23 5.28
N ILE A 698 15.19 -35.07 5.89
CA ILE A 698 16.26 -34.17 6.36
C ILE A 698 17.00 -34.79 7.56
N GLY A 699 16.31 -35.50 8.46
CA GLY A 699 16.94 -36.22 9.57
C GLY A 699 17.94 -37.28 9.09
N GLN A 700 17.61 -38.00 8.00
CA GLN A 700 18.54 -38.94 7.37
C GLN A 700 19.75 -38.22 6.72
N LEU A 701 19.54 -37.06 6.10
CA LEU A 701 20.65 -36.27 5.55
C LEU A 701 21.62 -35.83 6.65
N ALA A 702 21.11 -35.25 7.73
CA ALA A 702 21.92 -34.77 8.84
C ALA A 702 22.73 -35.90 9.50
N SER A 703 22.08 -37.05 9.74
CA SER A 703 22.73 -38.20 10.37
C SER A 703 23.75 -38.92 9.48
N ARG A 704 23.49 -39.05 8.16
CA ARG A 704 24.39 -39.73 7.22
C ARG A 704 25.56 -38.84 6.77
N VAL A 705 25.31 -37.54 6.57
CA VAL A 705 26.27 -36.61 5.95
C VAL A 705 26.87 -35.65 6.97
N TRP A 706 26.06 -34.82 7.63
CA TRP A 706 26.57 -33.68 8.40
C TRP A 706 27.29 -34.09 9.70
N LYS A 707 26.79 -35.12 10.39
CA LYS A 707 27.36 -35.58 11.67
C LYS A 707 28.85 -35.93 11.62
N ASN A 708 29.34 -36.41 10.48
CA ASN A 708 30.72 -36.86 10.30
C ASN A 708 31.64 -35.79 9.66
N LYS A 709 31.16 -34.55 9.49
CA LYS A 709 31.89 -33.47 8.81
C LYS A 709 32.35 -32.42 9.81
N ASP A 710 33.61 -32.02 9.71
CA ASP A 710 34.15 -30.89 10.46
C ASP A 710 33.99 -29.60 9.64
N LEU A 711 32.99 -28.79 9.97
CA LEU A 711 32.65 -27.57 9.23
C LEU A 711 33.71 -26.48 9.35
N ASN A 712 34.36 -26.36 10.51
CA ASN A 712 35.34 -25.31 10.77
C ASN A 712 36.57 -25.46 9.88
N SER A 713 37.00 -26.71 9.62
CA SER A 713 38.13 -27.01 8.73
C SER A 713 37.93 -26.53 7.28
N TYR A 714 36.67 -26.40 6.85
CA TYR A 714 36.31 -25.91 5.52
C TYR A 714 35.85 -24.44 5.51
N GLY A 715 35.85 -23.75 6.65
CA GLY A 715 35.43 -22.36 6.77
C GLY A 715 33.90 -22.16 6.70
N PHE A 716 33.12 -23.07 7.28
CA PHE A 716 31.66 -22.94 7.37
C PHE A 716 31.20 -22.76 8.82
N LEU A 717 30.28 -21.82 9.04
CA LEU A 717 29.61 -21.58 10.32
C LEU A 717 28.42 -22.51 10.53
N ALA A 718 27.66 -22.78 9.45
CA ALA A 718 26.46 -23.60 9.52
C ALA A 718 26.16 -24.29 8.18
N VAL A 719 25.45 -25.41 8.24
CA VAL A 719 24.81 -26.07 7.11
C VAL A 719 23.32 -26.17 7.39
N PHE A 720 22.49 -25.94 6.37
CA PHE A 720 21.05 -26.02 6.53
C PHE A 720 20.36 -26.70 5.34
N ALA A 721 19.16 -27.20 5.60
CA ALA A 721 18.24 -27.69 4.58
C ALA A 721 16.82 -27.26 4.93
N SER A 722 16.16 -26.64 3.96
CA SER A 722 14.77 -26.17 4.05
C SER A 722 13.91 -26.93 3.04
N THR A 723 12.70 -27.30 3.45
CA THR A 723 11.78 -28.14 2.68
C THR A 723 10.44 -27.47 2.43
N ASP A 724 9.73 -27.96 1.42
CA ASP A 724 8.38 -27.51 1.06
C ASP A 724 7.35 -27.76 2.19
N GLY A 725 7.55 -28.82 2.99
CA GLY A 725 6.75 -29.15 4.16
C GLY A 725 6.87 -28.17 5.33
N GLY A 726 7.72 -27.15 5.25
CA GLY A 726 7.85 -26.12 6.30
C GLY A 726 8.85 -26.47 7.39
N ILE A 727 9.81 -27.36 7.11
CA ILE A 727 10.92 -27.67 8.02
C ILE A 727 12.20 -27.03 7.50
N THR A 728 12.86 -26.28 8.37
CA THR A 728 14.24 -25.83 8.18
C THR A 728 15.11 -26.43 9.27
N ARG A 729 16.16 -27.16 8.87
CA ARG A 729 17.11 -27.77 9.81
C ARG A 729 18.47 -27.10 9.70
N VAL A 730 19.03 -26.67 10.82
CA VAL A 730 20.32 -25.97 10.91
C VAL A 730 21.29 -26.77 11.77
N PHE A 731 22.51 -27.00 11.27
CA PHE A 731 23.57 -27.73 11.96
C PHE A 731 24.87 -26.92 11.96
N PRO A 732 25.59 -26.80 13.10
CA PRO A 732 25.31 -27.38 14.44
C PRO A 732 24.25 -26.59 15.23
N ASN A 733 23.81 -27.11 16.38
CA ASN A 733 22.77 -26.47 17.21
C ASN A 733 23.14 -25.03 17.63
N MET A 734 24.42 -24.76 17.91
CA MET A 734 24.90 -23.42 18.27
C MET A 734 24.69 -22.37 17.17
N ALA A 735 24.57 -22.79 15.91
CA ALA A 735 24.34 -21.87 14.80
C ALA A 735 22.87 -21.43 14.67
N ALA A 736 21.95 -22.06 15.40
CA ALA A 736 20.54 -21.71 15.39
C ALA A 736 20.26 -20.35 16.04
N ASP A 737 21.05 -19.98 17.07
CA ASP A 737 20.93 -18.68 17.74
C ASP A 737 21.33 -17.51 16.83
N LEU A 738 22.12 -17.79 15.79
CA LEU A 738 22.59 -16.83 14.77
C LEU A 738 21.76 -16.91 13.48
N TRP A 739 20.59 -17.54 13.52
CA TRP A 739 19.72 -17.73 12.36
C TRP A 739 18.61 -16.67 12.34
N ASP A 740 18.82 -15.63 11.52
CA ASP A 740 17.93 -14.47 11.45
C ASP A 740 16.85 -14.58 10.35
N GLU A 741 16.81 -15.69 9.60
CA GLU A 741 15.85 -15.87 8.50
C GLU A 741 14.49 -16.35 9.01
N ASP A 742 13.41 -15.95 8.32
CA ASP A 742 12.03 -16.36 8.65
C ASP A 742 11.91 -17.89 8.68
N PRO A 743 11.30 -18.48 9.75
CA PRO A 743 11.13 -19.92 9.87
C PRO A 743 10.21 -20.53 8.80
N GLU A 744 9.31 -19.76 8.17
CA GLU A 744 8.54 -20.20 7.00
C GLU A 744 9.39 -20.06 5.73
N PRO A 745 9.81 -21.19 5.10
CA PRO A 745 10.64 -21.15 3.91
C PRO A 745 10.00 -20.37 2.76
N PHE A 746 8.67 -20.34 2.69
CA PHE A 746 7.97 -19.62 1.63
C PHE A 746 8.09 -18.11 1.77
N ASN A 747 8.41 -17.57 2.95
CA ASN A 747 8.65 -16.15 3.16
C ASN A 747 10.13 -15.78 3.07
N SER A 748 11.04 -16.75 2.96
CA SER A 748 12.48 -16.48 2.86
C SER A 748 12.95 -16.28 1.41
N ASN A 749 13.78 -15.25 1.18
CA ASN A 749 14.29 -14.92 -0.16
C ASN A 749 15.21 -16.00 -0.73
N TYR A 750 16.12 -16.55 0.10
CA TYR A 750 17.06 -17.57 -0.33
C TYR A 750 16.34 -18.80 -0.91
N TYR A 751 15.18 -19.16 -0.36
CA TYR A 751 14.39 -20.30 -0.79
C TYR A 751 13.77 -20.05 -2.17
N ARG A 752 13.01 -18.94 -2.31
CA ARG A 752 12.36 -18.57 -3.58
C ARG A 752 13.34 -18.38 -4.73
N ARG A 753 14.44 -17.64 -4.49
CA ARG A 753 15.46 -17.36 -5.51
C ARG A 753 16.21 -18.62 -5.94
N SER A 754 16.51 -19.52 -5.00
CA SER A 754 17.16 -20.81 -5.31
C SER A 754 16.29 -21.73 -6.17
N LEU A 755 14.96 -21.68 -6.02
CA LEU A 755 14.05 -22.49 -6.82
C LEU A 755 13.97 -22.01 -8.27
N ASP A 756 14.03 -20.71 -8.50
CA ASP A 756 13.98 -20.13 -9.85
C ASP A 756 15.31 -20.25 -10.58
N ASN A 757 16.41 -19.92 -9.91
CA ASN A 757 17.73 -19.90 -10.51
C ASN A 757 18.37 -21.29 -10.53
N LYS A 758 19.38 -21.46 -11.39
CA LYS A 758 20.22 -22.67 -11.44
C LYS A 758 21.59 -22.34 -10.88
N GLY A 759 22.10 -23.21 -10.02
CA GLY A 759 23.43 -23.08 -9.41
C GLY A 759 23.37 -22.67 -7.94
N TYR A 760 24.45 -22.02 -7.49
CA TYR A 760 24.61 -21.54 -6.11
C TYR A 760 24.28 -20.05 -6.02
N MET A 761 23.33 -19.72 -5.14
CA MET A 761 22.90 -18.36 -4.87
C MET A 761 23.60 -17.84 -3.63
N PHE A 762 24.49 -16.87 -3.80
CA PHE A 762 25.17 -16.15 -2.74
C PHE A 762 24.33 -14.93 -2.33
N ARG A 763 24.17 -14.76 -1.02
CA ARG A 763 23.50 -13.62 -0.40
C ARG A 763 24.36 -13.09 0.73
N ALA A 764 24.80 -11.85 0.60
CA ALA A 764 25.43 -11.13 1.69
C ALA A 764 24.35 -10.64 2.68
N PRO A 765 24.66 -10.53 3.98
CA PRO A 765 23.73 -9.96 4.94
C PRO A 765 23.43 -8.49 4.60
N SER A 766 22.14 -8.15 4.52
CA SER A 766 21.69 -6.80 4.16
C SER A 766 22.12 -5.78 5.21
N ARG A 767 22.75 -4.67 4.77
CA ARG A 767 23.07 -3.51 5.61
C ARG A 767 22.56 -2.24 4.95
N SER A 768 21.78 -1.44 5.66
CA SER A 768 21.26 -0.15 5.19
C SER A 768 22.28 0.97 5.37
N SER A 769 23.08 0.94 6.43
CA SER A 769 24.09 1.95 6.75
C SER A 769 25.29 1.33 7.50
N LEU A 770 26.37 2.09 7.65
CA LEU A 770 27.50 1.69 8.51
C LEU A 770 27.15 1.69 10.00
N ASP A 771 26.05 2.35 10.39
CA ASP A 771 25.63 2.57 11.77
C ASP A 771 24.62 1.52 12.28
N ASP A 772 24.23 0.57 11.43
CA ASP A 772 23.31 -0.51 11.79
C ASP A 772 23.99 -1.47 12.80
N PRO A 773 23.52 -1.55 14.06
CA PRO A 773 24.20 -2.30 15.12
C PRO A 773 24.06 -3.84 14.99
N ALA A 774 23.42 -4.35 13.95
CA ALA A 774 23.00 -5.75 13.85
C ALA A 774 24.14 -6.77 13.63
N ALA A 775 25.38 -6.34 13.38
CA ALA A 775 26.49 -7.28 13.27
C ALA A 775 27.83 -6.64 13.67
N ALA A 776 28.03 -6.48 14.97
CA ALA A 776 29.15 -7.11 15.68
C ALA A 776 29.25 -6.54 17.11
N GLU A 777 28.61 -7.19 18.08
CA GLU A 777 29.20 -7.19 19.42
C GLU A 777 30.25 -8.30 19.58
N ASN A 778 30.18 -9.45 18.87
CA ASN A 778 31.23 -10.51 18.94
C ASN A 778 31.24 -11.59 17.81
N GLY A 779 30.46 -11.48 16.71
CA GLY A 779 30.30 -12.56 15.71
C GLY A 779 30.93 -12.28 14.34
N THR A 780 31.47 -13.31 13.68
CA THR A 780 31.91 -13.27 12.27
C THR A 780 30.72 -13.07 11.33
N ILE A 781 30.91 -12.26 10.28
CA ILE A 781 29.86 -12.00 9.27
C ILE A 781 29.64 -13.29 8.47
N GLY A 782 28.42 -13.81 8.49
CA GLY A 782 28.06 -15.02 7.76
C GLY A 782 27.39 -14.73 6.42
N ILE A 783 28.01 -15.16 5.31
CA ILE A 783 27.39 -15.08 3.97
C ILE A 783 26.58 -16.34 3.73
N LEU A 784 25.32 -16.20 3.31
CA LEU A 784 24.42 -17.32 3.06
C LEU A 784 24.59 -17.79 1.61
N VAL A 785 24.73 -19.10 1.41
CA VAL A 785 24.73 -19.71 0.08
C VAL A 785 23.70 -20.81 0.03
N SER A 786 22.88 -20.81 -1.02
CA SER A 786 21.77 -21.75 -1.17
C SER A 786 21.68 -22.33 -2.58
N SER A 787 21.13 -23.54 -2.70
CA SER A 787 20.89 -24.20 -3.98
C SER A 787 19.70 -25.15 -3.90
N ALA A 788 18.84 -25.14 -4.91
CA ALA A 788 17.70 -26.03 -4.98
C ALA A 788 18.11 -27.45 -5.41
N VAL A 789 17.53 -28.45 -4.74
CA VAL A 789 17.80 -29.85 -5.03
C VAL A 789 16.84 -30.34 -6.12
N GLU A 790 17.37 -30.51 -7.32
CA GLU A 790 16.62 -31.06 -8.45
C GLU A 790 16.58 -32.59 -8.41
N VAL A 791 15.38 -33.17 -8.23
CA VAL A 791 15.13 -34.62 -8.22
C VAL A 791 14.35 -35.00 -9.47
N ASN A 792 14.78 -36.05 -10.18
CA ASN A 792 14.04 -36.61 -11.31
C ASN A 792 13.38 -37.93 -10.89
N LEU A 793 12.06 -37.93 -10.76
CA LEU A 793 11.27 -39.09 -10.35
C LEU A 793 10.42 -39.59 -11.52
N GLY A 794 10.88 -40.65 -12.19
CA GLY A 794 10.13 -41.28 -13.29
C GLY A 794 9.94 -40.37 -14.51
N GLY A 795 10.95 -39.55 -14.85
CA GLY A 795 10.91 -38.61 -15.97
C GLY A 795 10.28 -37.25 -15.65
N LYS A 796 9.91 -37.01 -14.39
CA LYS A 796 9.36 -35.75 -13.89
C LYS A 796 10.38 -35.04 -13.03
N LEU A 797 10.67 -33.77 -13.35
CA LEU A 797 11.58 -32.92 -12.59
C LEU A 797 10.84 -32.26 -11.43
N LEU A 798 11.44 -32.28 -10.23
CA LEU A 798 10.91 -31.66 -9.01
C LEU A 798 12.02 -30.95 -8.24
N LYS A 799 11.66 -29.91 -7.49
CA LYS A 799 12.55 -29.18 -6.58
C LYS A 799 11.97 -29.14 -5.15
N PRO A 800 12.02 -30.25 -4.40
CA PRO A 800 11.32 -30.35 -3.10
C PRO A 800 12.02 -29.64 -1.93
N SER A 801 13.32 -29.36 -2.05
CA SER A 801 14.12 -28.81 -0.95
C SER A 801 15.24 -27.92 -1.45
N VAL A 802 15.63 -26.95 -0.62
CA VAL A 802 16.79 -26.08 -0.81
C VAL A 802 17.81 -26.40 0.27
N VAL A 803 19.05 -26.64 -0.12
CA VAL A 803 20.17 -26.85 0.82
C VAL A 803 21.14 -25.70 0.73
N GLY A 804 21.83 -25.42 1.83
CA GLY A 804 22.76 -24.30 1.86
C GLY A 804 23.73 -24.35 3.02
N VAL A 805 24.60 -23.35 3.06
CA VAL A 805 25.62 -23.16 4.08
C VAL A 805 25.75 -21.68 4.43
N LYS A 806 26.18 -21.39 5.66
CA LYS A 806 26.60 -20.07 6.12
C LYS A 806 28.13 -20.07 6.14
N LEU A 807 28.74 -19.24 5.31
CA LEU A 807 30.20 -19.13 5.15
C LEU A 807 30.79 -18.32 6.30
N ASP A 808 31.98 -18.71 6.75
CA ASP A 808 32.82 -17.81 7.54
C ASP A 808 33.57 -16.87 6.60
N LEU A 809 33.30 -15.57 6.70
CA LEU A 809 33.86 -14.56 5.82
C LEU A 809 35.40 -14.57 5.85
N GLU A 810 36.01 -14.60 7.03
CA GLU A 810 37.46 -14.45 7.17
C GLU A 810 38.19 -15.60 6.49
N ALA A 811 37.79 -16.84 6.80
CA ALA A 811 38.34 -18.04 6.21
C ALA A 811 38.19 -18.08 4.67
N TRP A 812 37.04 -17.65 4.15
CA TRP A 812 36.77 -17.65 2.71
C TRP A 812 37.46 -16.51 1.97
N VAL A 813 37.66 -15.35 2.58
CA VAL A 813 38.45 -14.26 1.98
C VAL A 813 39.91 -14.65 1.83
N ASP A 814 40.49 -15.32 2.84
CA ASP A 814 41.88 -15.79 2.74
C ASP A 814 42.01 -16.88 1.66
N LYS A 815 41.05 -17.80 1.59
CA LYS A 815 40.99 -18.79 0.51
C LYS A 815 40.83 -18.15 -0.86
N PHE A 816 39.98 -17.13 -0.97
CA PHE A 816 39.76 -16.37 -2.22
C PHE A 816 41.04 -15.68 -2.69
N LYS A 817 41.81 -15.04 -1.79
CA LYS A 817 43.11 -14.44 -2.11
C LYS A 817 44.07 -15.45 -2.72
N ILE A 818 44.16 -16.65 -2.12
CA ILE A 818 45.02 -17.75 -2.59
C ILE A 818 44.57 -18.29 -3.96
N LEU A 819 43.26 -18.35 -4.21
CA LEU A 819 42.71 -18.80 -5.50
C LEU A 819 42.93 -17.78 -6.62
N ALA A 820 42.93 -16.49 -6.26
CA ALA A 820 43.21 -15.35 -7.13
C ALA A 820 44.70 -14.94 -7.12
N SER A 821 45.61 -15.87 -6.79
CA SER A 821 47.05 -15.68 -6.89
C SER A 821 47.73 -16.76 -7.73
N ASN A 822 48.91 -16.43 -8.27
CA ASN A 822 49.73 -17.34 -9.07
C ASN A 822 50.66 -18.23 -8.21
N VAL A 823 50.59 -18.12 -6.89
CA VAL A 823 51.50 -18.78 -5.93
C VAL A 823 51.26 -20.29 -5.83
N SER A 824 50.08 -20.76 -6.21
CA SER A 824 49.61 -22.13 -5.95
C SER A 824 49.87 -23.15 -7.06
N ASP A 825 50.41 -22.74 -8.21
CA ASP A 825 50.77 -23.69 -9.28
C ASP A 825 52.16 -24.28 -9.04
N SER A 826 52.23 -25.36 -8.25
CA SER A 826 53.45 -26.15 -7.99
C SER A 826 54.18 -26.68 -9.24
N ARG A 827 53.62 -26.48 -10.45
CA ARG A 827 54.28 -26.80 -11.73
C ARG A 827 55.11 -25.65 -12.30
N GLN A 828 55.04 -24.45 -11.74
CA GLN A 828 55.91 -23.33 -12.08
C GLN A 828 56.72 -22.93 -10.85
N GLY A 829 57.99 -23.35 -10.82
CA GLY A 829 58.93 -22.96 -9.76
C GLY A 829 58.94 -21.43 -9.60
N SER A 830 59.08 -20.97 -8.35
CA SER A 830 59.08 -19.57 -7.92
C SER A 830 59.54 -18.61 -9.03
N HIS A 831 58.58 -17.94 -9.68
CA HIS A 831 58.88 -16.82 -10.58
C HIS A 831 59.35 -15.64 -9.72
N LYS A 832 60.59 -15.70 -9.23
CA LYS A 832 61.30 -14.53 -8.74
C LYS A 832 61.48 -13.60 -9.93
N CYS A 833 60.84 -12.43 -9.86
CA CYS A 833 60.94 -11.36 -10.86
C CYS A 833 62.41 -11.11 -11.21
N GLY A 834 62.79 -11.49 -12.43
CA GLY A 834 64.09 -11.19 -13.01
C GLY A 834 64.00 -9.94 -13.89
N PRO A 835 65.11 -9.25 -14.16
CA PRO A 835 65.14 -7.95 -14.86
C PRO A 835 64.67 -7.97 -16.33
N SER A 836 64.19 -9.11 -16.85
CA SER A 836 63.76 -9.31 -18.24
C SER A 836 62.36 -9.91 -18.42
N ARG A 837 61.58 -10.10 -17.34
CA ARG A 837 60.15 -10.51 -17.42
C ARG A 837 59.30 -9.55 -16.58
N SER A 838 58.31 -8.92 -17.21
CA SER A 838 57.28 -8.14 -16.51
C SER A 838 56.50 -9.05 -15.56
N CYS A 839 56.38 -8.66 -14.29
CA CYS A 839 55.64 -9.42 -13.30
C CYS A 839 54.18 -8.92 -13.27
N GLU A 840 53.24 -9.85 -13.45
CA GLU A 840 51.81 -9.57 -13.28
C GLU A 840 51.48 -9.39 -11.79
N MET A 841 50.65 -8.41 -11.46
CA MET A 841 50.14 -8.21 -10.10
C MET A 841 49.24 -9.39 -9.68
N ASP A 842 49.13 -9.68 -8.38
CA ASP A 842 48.16 -10.66 -7.88
C ASP A 842 47.36 -10.12 -6.68
N CYS A 843 46.21 -10.76 -6.40
CA CYS A 843 45.27 -10.27 -5.37
C CYS A 843 45.76 -10.50 -3.93
N GLU A 844 46.84 -11.26 -3.73
CA GLU A 844 47.37 -11.67 -2.42
C GLU A 844 48.57 -10.81 -1.98
N VAL A 845 49.51 -10.55 -2.89
CA VAL A 845 50.75 -9.82 -2.67
C VAL A 845 50.61 -8.33 -2.99
N ASN A 846 49.79 -7.96 -3.98
CA ASN A 846 49.60 -6.56 -4.42
C ASN A 846 48.25 -5.97 -3.97
N THR A 847 47.90 -6.09 -2.68
CA THR A 847 46.60 -5.62 -2.15
C THR A 847 46.34 -4.12 -2.26
N ASP A 848 47.40 -3.33 -2.36
CA ASP A 848 47.35 -1.86 -2.40
C ASP A 848 47.28 -1.33 -3.84
N ASP A 849 47.70 -2.13 -4.83
CA ASP A 849 47.73 -1.75 -6.24
C ASP A 849 46.59 -2.40 -7.04
N LEU A 850 46.13 -3.59 -6.62
CA LEU A 850 45.10 -4.38 -7.29
C LEU A 850 43.92 -4.67 -6.37
N LEU A 851 42.73 -4.28 -6.82
CA LEU A 851 41.45 -4.49 -6.15
C LEU A 851 40.76 -5.72 -6.74
N CYS A 852 40.38 -6.67 -5.88
CA CYS A 852 39.70 -7.89 -6.30
C CYS A 852 38.39 -8.06 -5.52
N TYR A 853 37.28 -8.03 -6.25
CA TYR A 853 35.92 -8.06 -5.71
C TYR A 853 35.13 -9.27 -6.20
N LEU A 854 34.30 -9.82 -5.32
CA LEU A 854 33.17 -10.66 -5.68
C LEU A 854 31.88 -9.88 -5.41
N ILE A 855 31.12 -9.67 -6.47
CA ILE A 855 29.86 -8.92 -6.45
C ILE A 855 28.75 -9.88 -6.85
N ASP A 856 27.60 -9.81 -6.20
CA ASP A 856 26.43 -10.59 -6.62
C ASP A 856 25.67 -9.94 -7.80
N ASP A 857 24.58 -10.56 -8.20
CA ASP A 857 23.72 -10.11 -9.29
C ASP A 857 22.87 -8.88 -8.96
N GLY A 858 22.65 -8.59 -7.68
CA GLY A 858 22.02 -7.35 -7.21
C GLY A 858 22.99 -6.16 -7.17
N GLY A 859 24.29 -6.41 -7.36
CA GLY A 859 25.33 -5.38 -7.23
C GLY A 859 25.76 -5.15 -5.79
N PHE A 860 25.63 -6.14 -4.90
CA PHE A 860 26.13 -6.08 -3.53
C PHE A 860 27.52 -6.68 -3.40
N LEU A 861 28.32 -6.09 -2.51
CA LEU A 861 29.65 -6.61 -2.22
C LEU A 861 29.58 -7.88 -1.36
N VAL A 862 30.08 -9.00 -1.89
CA VAL A 862 30.14 -10.29 -1.19
C VAL A 862 31.51 -10.49 -0.52
N MET A 863 32.60 -10.31 -1.26
CA MET A 863 33.97 -10.43 -0.74
C MET A 863 34.92 -9.42 -1.38
N SER A 864 35.95 -9.03 -0.65
CA SER A 864 37.00 -8.13 -1.11
C SER A 864 38.36 -8.56 -0.54
N ASN A 865 39.43 -8.37 -1.33
CA ASN A 865 40.79 -8.60 -0.84
C ASN A 865 41.23 -7.60 0.24
N GLN A 866 40.74 -6.36 0.19
CA GLN A 866 41.06 -5.31 1.16
C GLN A 866 40.32 -5.46 2.49
N ARG A 867 41.04 -5.28 3.61
CA ARG A 867 40.49 -5.37 4.98
C ARG A 867 39.50 -4.25 5.31
N ASP A 868 39.72 -3.04 4.79
CA ASP A 868 38.82 -1.90 5.03
C ASP A 868 37.43 -2.11 4.43
N HIS A 869 37.32 -2.97 3.41
CA HIS A 869 36.06 -3.35 2.80
C HIS A 869 35.30 -4.42 3.57
N TRP A 870 35.91 -5.09 4.56
CA TRP A 870 35.23 -6.13 5.34
C TRP A 870 34.04 -5.56 6.13
N LYS A 871 34.15 -4.32 6.60
CA LYS A 871 33.04 -3.59 7.24
C LYS A 871 31.95 -3.16 6.25
N LYS A 872 32.26 -3.12 4.95
CA LYS A 872 31.38 -2.69 3.86
C LYS A 872 30.69 -3.86 3.12
N ILE A 873 30.90 -5.10 3.55
CA ILE A 873 30.24 -6.26 2.95
C ILE A 873 28.73 -6.19 3.18
N GLY A 874 27.95 -6.55 2.16
CA GLY A 874 26.50 -6.40 2.17
C GLY A 874 25.98 -5.02 1.80
N LEU A 875 26.87 -4.02 1.63
CA LEU A 875 26.49 -2.73 1.04
C LEU A 875 26.42 -2.81 -0.48
N PHE A 876 25.58 -1.95 -1.06
CA PHE A 876 25.49 -1.78 -2.50
C PHE A 876 26.84 -1.29 -3.05
N PHE A 877 27.27 -1.86 -4.17
CA PHE A 877 28.62 -1.62 -4.71
C PHE A 877 28.81 -0.17 -5.16
N GLY A 878 27.73 0.53 -5.55
CA GLY A 878 27.77 1.97 -5.83
C GLY A 878 28.11 2.85 -4.61
N ASP A 879 27.95 2.31 -3.40
CA ASP A 879 28.35 2.99 -2.15
C ASP A 879 29.78 2.65 -1.72
N VAL A 880 30.33 1.54 -2.24
CA VAL A 880 31.70 1.10 -1.99
C VAL A 880 32.67 1.75 -3.00
N ASP A 881 32.43 1.55 -4.29
CA ASP A 881 33.16 2.16 -5.41
C ASP A 881 32.15 2.67 -6.46
N PRO A 882 31.67 3.93 -6.33
CA PRO A 882 30.66 4.50 -7.24
C PRO A 882 31.15 4.54 -8.68
N TYR A 883 32.45 4.77 -8.87
CA TYR A 883 33.06 4.90 -10.18
C TYR A 883 33.05 3.57 -10.92
N LEU A 884 33.33 2.46 -10.22
CA LEU A 884 33.38 1.14 -10.85
C LEU A 884 31.97 0.68 -11.16
N MET A 885 31.03 0.87 -10.24
CA MET A 885 29.63 0.50 -10.46
C MET A 885 29.04 1.24 -11.67
N HIS A 886 29.31 2.55 -11.81
CA HIS A 886 28.89 3.31 -12.99
C HIS A 886 29.54 2.79 -14.28
N ALA A 887 30.83 2.41 -14.25
CA ALA A 887 31.49 1.81 -15.40
C ALA A 887 30.90 0.45 -15.77
N LEU A 888 30.57 -0.40 -14.79
CA LEU A 888 29.89 -1.68 -15.01
C LEU A 888 28.49 -1.48 -15.62
N TYR A 889 27.76 -0.46 -15.17
CA TYR A 889 26.45 -0.08 -15.72
C TYR A 889 26.55 0.44 -17.16
N ASN A 890 27.48 1.37 -17.44
CA ASN A 890 27.66 1.95 -18.78
C ASN A 890 28.09 0.91 -19.82
N ASN A 891 28.88 -0.10 -19.41
CA ASN A 891 29.24 -1.24 -20.26
C ASN A 891 28.14 -2.32 -20.35
N SER A 892 26.92 -2.01 -19.88
CA SER A 892 25.75 -2.89 -19.94
C SER A 892 25.94 -4.23 -19.23
N ILE A 893 26.79 -4.32 -18.20
CA ILE A 893 26.93 -5.55 -17.38
C ILE A 893 25.74 -5.67 -16.44
N PHE A 894 25.38 -4.56 -15.79
CA PHE A 894 24.17 -4.42 -15.00
C PHE A 894 23.13 -3.59 -15.75
N THR A 895 21.86 -3.95 -15.60
CA THR A 895 20.72 -3.11 -15.97
C THR A 895 19.99 -2.66 -14.72
N ARG A 896 19.56 -1.39 -14.71
CA ARG A 896 18.75 -0.81 -13.64
C ARG A 896 17.28 -0.87 -14.04
N ARG A 897 16.45 -1.36 -13.13
CA ARG A 897 14.98 -1.23 -13.22
C ARG A 897 14.49 -0.44 -12.02
N GLN A 898 13.69 0.57 -12.30
CA GLN A 898 13.04 1.38 -11.28
C GLN A 898 11.61 0.91 -11.13
N SER A 899 11.17 0.77 -9.88
CA SER A 899 9.80 0.45 -9.57
C SER A 899 9.28 1.32 -8.44
N PHE A 900 7.97 1.57 -8.46
CA PHE A 900 7.29 2.42 -7.50
C PHE A 900 6.69 1.56 -6.39
N HIS A 901 6.93 1.94 -5.15
CA HIS A 901 6.30 1.34 -3.99
C HIS A 901 5.31 2.36 -3.42
N TYR A 902 4.00 2.08 -3.57
CA TYR A 902 2.91 3.00 -3.22
C TYR A 902 2.41 2.90 -1.77
N GLN A 903 2.86 1.89 -1.03
CA GLN A 903 2.45 1.60 0.34
C GLN A 903 3.54 1.89 1.39
N SER A 904 4.59 2.64 1.03
CA SER A 904 5.70 2.97 1.93
C SER A 904 5.30 4.01 2.97
N ALA A 905 5.95 3.97 4.13
CA ALA A 905 5.86 4.99 5.16
C ALA A 905 7.10 5.90 5.07
N CYS A 906 6.90 7.21 5.03
CA CYS A 906 7.98 8.20 5.04
C CYS A 906 7.79 9.22 6.15
N GLU A 907 8.92 9.68 6.69
CA GLU A 907 8.93 10.79 7.62
C GLU A 907 8.45 12.07 6.92
N PRO A 908 7.51 12.83 7.50
CA PRO A 908 7.05 14.05 6.88
C PRO A 908 8.20 15.06 6.81
N ILE A 909 8.56 15.49 5.59
CA ILE A 909 9.46 16.61 5.41
C ILE A 909 8.84 17.81 6.11
N SER A 910 9.54 18.35 7.12
CA SER A 910 9.15 19.62 7.73
C SER A 910 9.16 20.68 6.62
N SER A 911 8.00 21.00 6.06
CA SER A 911 7.92 22.08 5.09
C SER A 911 8.44 23.33 5.79
N SER A 912 9.50 23.93 5.24
CA SER A 912 10.09 25.18 5.72
C SER A 912 9.17 26.37 5.42
N HIS A 913 7.88 26.24 5.73
CA HIS A 913 6.92 27.31 5.78
C HIS A 913 6.78 27.81 7.22
N THR A 914 7.90 27.96 7.94
CA THR A 914 8.02 28.96 9.01
C THR A 914 8.11 30.35 8.35
N GLY A 915 7.06 30.70 7.63
CA GLY A 915 6.78 32.04 7.13
C GLY A 915 5.72 32.71 7.98
N ALA A 916 5.74 32.50 9.30
CA ALA A 916 5.06 33.38 10.24
C ALA A 916 5.90 34.67 10.33
N ALA A 917 5.88 35.48 9.27
CA ALA A 917 6.27 36.88 9.41
C ALA A 917 5.23 37.52 10.35
N PRO A 918 5.64 38.04 11.53
CA PRO A 918 4.72 38.78 12.38
C PRO A 918 4.23 39.96 11.56
N ARG A 919 2.90 40.06 11.39
CA ARG A 919 2.27 41.18 10.71
C ARG A 919 2.72 42.47 11.41
N GLY A 920 3.49 43.27 10.70
CA GLY A 920 3.94 44.57 11.16
C GLY A 920 2.76 45.44 11.57
N ILE A 921 2.81 45.89 12.81
CA ILE A 921 1.95 46.93 13.38
C ILE A 921 2.05 48.18 12.51
N PHE A 922 0.89 48.79 12.24
CA PHE A 922 0.73 50.06 11.56
C PHE A 922 1.57 51.15 12.24
N VAL A 923 2.54 51.74 11.54
CA VAL A 923 3.30 52.90 12.02
C VAL A 923 2.47 54.16 11.72
N PRO A 924 1.98 54.91 12.73
CA PRO A 924 1.24 56.14 12.50
C PRO A 924 2.17 57.20 11.91
N SER A 925 1.63 58.09 11.08
CA SER A 925 2.41 59.21 10.54
C SER A 925 2.71 60.23 11.65
N ILE A 926 3.74 61.06 11.48
CA ILE A 926 4.11 62.13 12.43
C ILE A 926 2.95 63.13 12.66
N ALA A 927 1.93 63.15 11.79
CA ALA A 927 0.72 63.94 11.97
C ALA A 927 -0.27 63.34 13.01
N ASP A 928 -0.22 62.04 13.28
CA ASP A 928 -1.11 61.35 14.23
C ASP A 928 -0.58 61.42 15.68
N ILE A 929 0.73 61.67 15.86
CA ILE A 929 1.40 61.76 17.17
C ILE A 929 1.16 63.11 17.88
N LEU A 930 0.68 64.14 17.17
CA LEU A 930 0.60 65.52 17.69
C LEU A 930 -0.79 65.95 18.23
N SER A 931 -1.77 65.04 18.30
CA SER A 931 -3.06 65.33 18.95
C SER A 931 -3.00 64.95 20.45
N LEU A 932 -2.62 65.92 21.29
CA LEU A 932 -2.49 65.79 22.74
C LEU A 932 -3.84 65.60 23.50
N ALA A 933 -4.98 65.75 22.82
CA ALA A 933 -6.31 65.60 23.42
C ALA A 933 -6.80 64.14 23.48
N TRP A 934 -6.18 63.23 22.73
CA TRP A 934 -6.58 61.81 22.69
C TRP A 934 -5.86 60.96 23.75
N TRP A 935 -4.65 61.33 24.14
CA TRP A 935 -3.85 60.58 25.12
C TRP A 935 -4.43 60.62 26.54
N THR A 936 -5.18 61.67 26.91
CA THR A 936 -5.65 61.83 28.30
C THR A 936 -7.01 61.18 28.56
N SER A 937 -7.87 61.02 27.55
CA SER A 937 -9.21 60.43 27.73
C SER A 937 -9.23 58.92 27.44
N THR A 938 -8.62 58.48 26.33
CA THR A 938 -8.70 57.09 25.88
C THR A 938 -7.79 56.15 26.68
N VAL A 939 -6.59 56.59 27.08
CA VAL A 939 -5.68 55.79 27.91
C VAL A 939 -6.22 55.66 29.34
N ALA A 940 -6.76 56.74 29.90
CA ALA A 940 -7.37 56.70 31.23
C ALA A 940 -8.63 55.81 31.27
N TRP A 941 -9.45 55.84 30.21
CA TRP A 941 -10.63 54.97 30.10
C TRP A 941 -10.25 53.51 29.88
N SER A 942 -9.23 53.23 29.07
CA SER A 942 -8.69 51.87 28.84
C SER A 942 -8.13 51.26 30.12
N VAL A 943 -7.34 52.03 30.90
CA VAL A 943 -6.77 51.56 32.18
C VAL A 943 -7.86 51.30 33.22
N THR A 944 -8.91 52.14 33.24
CA THR A 944 -10.05 51.97 34.15
C THR A 944 -10.91 50.75 33.75
N GLN A 945 -11.12 50.50 32.45
CA GLN A 945 -11.75 49.28 31.96
C GLN A 945 -10.92 48.03 32.31
N GLN A 946 -9.59 48.07 32.13
CA GLN A 946 -8.73 46.93 32.45
C GLN A 946 -8.74 46.61 33.96
N LEU A 947 -8.80 47.62 34.82
CA LEU A 947 -8.89 47.44 36.27
C LEU A 947 -10.25 46.88 36.72
N LEU A 948 -11.36 47.31 36.09
CA LEU A 948 -12.70 46.79 36.37
C LEU A 948 -12.89 45.36 35.84
N TYR A 949 -12.37 45.05 34.65
CA TYR A 949 -12.39 43.68 34.11
C TYR A 949 -11.48 42.76 34.91
N GLY A 950 -10.30 43.23 35.35
CA GLY A 950 -9.38 42.45 36.19
C GLY A 950 -9.93 42.15 37.59
N LEU A 951 -10.76 43.02 38.16
CA LEU A 951 -11.41 42.78 39.46
C LEU A 951 -12.65 41.87 39.36
N ALA A 952 -13.35 41.87 38.22
CA ALA A 952 -14.57 41.07 38.03
C ALA A 952 -14.31 39.63 37.54
N TYR A 953 -13.16 39.35 36.91
CA TYR A 953 -12.87 38.05 36.27
C TYR A 953 -11.68 37.28 36.85
N ASN A 954 -11.22 37.61 38.05
CA ASN A 954 -10.11 36.90 38.70
C ASN A 954 -10.46 35.50 39.26
N SER A 955 -11.50 34.86 38.74
CA SER A 955 -11.90 33.52 39.21
C SER A 955 -12.56 32.66 38.14
N TRP A 956 -12.09 32.64 36.87
CA TRP A 956 -12.38 31.47 36.01
C TRP A 956 -11.67 31.34 34.65
N LEU A 957 -10.36 31.64 34.53
CA LEU A 957 -9.63 31.22 33.32
C LEU A 957 -8.25 30.70 33.70
N TYR A 958 -8.21 29.42 34.08
CA TYR A 958 -7.09 28.57 33.70
C TYR A 958 -7.14 28.47 32.18
N GLN A 959 -6.34 29.30 31.53
CA GLN A 959 -6.02 29.09 30.13
C GLN A 959 -4.94 28.01 30.16
N ASP A 960 -5.35 26.75 30.08
CA ASP A 960 -4.45 25.72 29.60
C ASP A 960 -3.96 26.23 28.24
N ASP A 961 -2.66 26.54 28.18
CA ASP A 961 -1.96 26.47 26.93
C ASP A 961 -2.24 25.07 26.41
N VAL A 962 -3.15 24.95 25.44
CA VAL A 962 -3.13 23.85 24.49
C VAL A 962 -1.81 24.04 23.74
N LEU A 963 -0.73 23.64 24.40
CA LEU A 963 0.40 23.01 23.78
C LEU A 963 -0.25 22.04 22.79
N VAL A 964 -0.11 22.37 21.51
CA VAL A 964 -0.05 21.37 20.47
C VAL A 964 1.19 20.54 20.81
N GLU A 965 1.04 19.70 21.84
CA GLU A 965 1.97 18.66 22.23
C GLU A 965 2.19 17.83 20.98
N GLY A 966 3.46 17.71 20.61
CA GLY A 966 3.98 16.80 19.60
C GLY A 966 3.06 16.58 18.41
N PHE A 967 3.40 17.17 17.26
CA PHE A 967 3.47 16.28 16.11
C PHE A 967 4.45 15.16 16.50
N GLU A 968 3.96 14.10 17.15
CA GLU A 968 4.48 12.78 16.87
C GLU A 968 4.53 12.72 15.35
N THR A 969 5.74 12.60 14.83
CA THR A 969 6.03 12.43 13.42
C THR A 969 5.36 11.15 12.97
N ARG A 970 4.05 11.21 12.74
CA ARG A 970 3.30 10.14 12.12
C ARG A 970 3.90 10.01 10.74
N GLU A 971 4.60 8.91 10.52
CA GLU A 971 5.03 8.52 9.19
C GLU A 971 3.80 8.63 8.27
N SER A 972 3.93 9.43 7.23
CA SER A 972 2.87 9.61 6.25
C SER A 972 3.07 8.57 5.16
N SER A 973 1.98 8.04 4.60
CA SER A 973 2.10 7.15 3.45
C SER A 973 2.66 7.94 2.26
N CYS A 974 3.76 7.46 1.70
CA CYS A 974 4.48 8.09 0.61
C CYS A 974 4.69 7.07 -0.52
N VAL A 975 5.04 7.59 -1.70
CA VAL A 975 5.51 6.76 -2.80
C VAL A 975 7.03 6.82 -2.79
N THR A 976 7.69 5.67 -2.68
CA THR A 976 9.15 5.59 -2.80
C THR A 976 9.52 4.96 -4.14
N ILE A 977 10.52 5.51 -4.81
CA ILE A 977 11.14 4.83 -5.95
C ILE A 977 12.21 3.90 -5.42
N GLN A 978 12.24 2.69 -5.96
CA GLN A 978 13.28 1.72 -5.72
C GLN A 978 13.99 1.40 -7.02
N SER A 979 15.32 1.35 -6.97
CA SER A 979 16.16 0.98 -8.10
C SER A 979 16.77 -0.38 -7.82
N GLN A 980 16.43 -1.38 -8.63
CA GLN A 980 17.03 -2.71 -8.56
C GLN A 980 17.98 -2.94 -9.74
N PHE A 981 19.04 -3.71 -9.50
CA PHE A 981 20.02 -4.09 -10.52
C PHE A 981 20.00 -5.59 -10.75
N TYR A 982 20.25 -6.00 -12.00
CA TYR A 982 20.37 -7.40 -12.40
C TYR A 982 21.32 -7.52 -13.61
N PHE A 983 21.86 -8.72 -13.82
CA PHE A 983 22.75 -8.98 -14.96
C PHE A 983 22.04 -8.97 -16.31
N THR A 984 22.72 -8.44 -17.32
CA THR A 984 22.31 -8.61 -18.73
C THR A 984 22.78 -9.96 -19.29
N ASN A 985 22.11 -10.42 -20.37
CA ASN A 985 22.46 -11.66 -21.07
C ASN A 985 23.68 -11.52 -22.02
N THR A 986 24.44 -10.41 -21.98
CA THR A 986 25.59 -10.19 -22.86
C THR A 986 26.90 -10.69 -22.26
N THR A 987 27.76 -11.23 -23.14
CA THR A 987 29.13 -11.75 -22.99
C THR A 987 29.72 -11.91 -21.58
N ASN A 988 30.24 -13.11 -21.27
CA ASN A 988 30.73 -13.46 -19.93
C ASN A 988 31.99 -12.71 -19.46
N SER A 989 32.72 -11.96 -20.30
CA SER A 989 33.96 -11.27 -19.92
C SER A 989 34.11 -9.91 -20.58
N TYR A 990 34.53 -8.92 -19.80
CA TYR A 990 34.76 -7.54 -20.24
C TYR A 990 36.13 -7.07 -19.79
N ASN A 991 36.90 -6.48 -20.71
CA ASN A 991 38.14 -5.77 -20.40
C ASN A 991 37.94 -4.32 -20.83
N VAL A 992 37.98 -3.39 -19.88
CA VAL A 992 37.60 -2.00 -20.14
C VAL A 992 38.60 -1.05 -19.47
N LEU A 993 38.99 -0.02 -20.21
CA LEU A 993 39.69 1.13 -19.68
C LEU A 993 38.66 2.15 -19.21
N GLN A 994 38.62 2.41 -17.90
CA GLN A 994 37.83 3.50 -17.34
C GLN A 994 38.65 4.78 -17.37
N ASP A 995 38.18 5.79 -18.08
CA ASP A 995 38.80 7.11 -18.14
C ASP A 995 37.99 8.12 -17.32
N CYS A 996 38.64 8.75 -16.33
CA CYS A 996 38.10 9.81 -15.48
C CYS A 996 38.73 11.18 -15.85
N GLY A 997 39.27 11.32 -17.06
CA GLY A 997 39.87 12.55 -17.60
C GLY A 997 41.36 12.67 -17.28
N ASN A 998 41.70 12.84 -15.99
CA ASN A 998 43.10 12.99 -15.54
C ASN A 998 43.76 11.68 -15.09
N CYS A 999 42.97 10.63 -14.93
CA CYS A 999 43.43 9.29 -14.58
C CYS A 999 42.58 8.27 -15.31
N SER A 1000 43.22 7.15 -15.59
CA SER A 1000 42.53 5.96 -16.07
C SER A 1000 42.88 4.80 -15.17
N ARG A 1001 41.98 3.82 -15.11
CA ARG A 1001 42.24 2.52 -14.51
C ARG A 1001 41.77 1.42 -15.46
N LEU A 1002 42.50 0.32 -15.47
CA LEU A 1002 42.05 -0.90 -16.12
C LEU A 1002 41.21 -1.71 -15.15
N PHE A 1003 40.09 -2.25 -15.64
CA PHE A 1003 39.34 -3.25 -14.93
C PHE A 1003 38.88 -4.38 -15.85
N HIS A 1004 38.77 -5.57 -15.28
CA HIS A 1004 38.28 -6.75 -15.94
C HIS A 1004 37.19 -7.40 -15.10
N ALA A 1005 36.06 -7.73 -15.73
CA ALA A 1005 34.92 -8.37 -15.09
C ALA A 1005 34.64 -9.72 -15.76
N LYS A 1006 34.52 -10.79 -14.97
CA LYS A 1006 34.22 -12.15 -15.42
C LYS A 1006 33.10 -12.75 -14.57
N ARG A 1007 32.02 -13.18 -15.21
CA ARG A 1007 30.96 -13.94 -14.52
C ARG A 1007 31.44 -15.36 -14.21
N ILE A 1008 31.19 -15.82 -12.98
CA ILE A 1008 31.49 -17.18 -12.53
C ILE A 1008 30.33 -18.09 -12.96
N GLU A 1009 30.64 -19.21 -13.63
CA GLU A 1009 29.60 -20.13 -14.10
C GLU A 1009 28.96 -20.87 -12.91
N SER A 1010 27.69 -21.28 -13.06
CA SER A 1010 26.91 -21.96 -12.01
C SER A 1010 26.72 -21.17 -10.69
N THR A 1011 26.95 -19.86 -10.69
CA THR A 1011 26.68 -18.96 -9.54
C THR A 1011 26.09 -17.63 -10.00
N ASN A 1012 25.61 -16.83 -9.05
CA ASN A 1012 25.21 -15.42 -9.26
C ASN A 1012 26.36 -14.42 -9.05
N LEU A 1013 27.61 -14.86 -9.05
CA LEU A 1013 28.76 -14.00 -8.76
C LEU A 1013 29.43 -13.43 -10.01
N LEU A 1014 29.86 -12.17 -9.89
CA LEU A 1014 30.73 -11.45 -10.81
C LEU A 1014 32.09 -11.24 -10.13
N PHE A 1015 33.15 -11.75 -10.75
CA PHE A 1015 34.52 -11.51 -10.33
C PHE A 1015 35.06 -10.28 -11.06
N VAL A 1016 35.41 -9.24 -10.29
CA VAL A 1016 35.92 -7.98 -10.82
C VAL A 1016 37.33 -7.73 -10.27
N VAL A 1017 38.27 -7.49 -11.19
CA VAL A 1017 39.66 -7.12 -10.89
C VAL A 1017 39.90 -5.73 -11.45
N ALA A 1018 40.33 -4.79 -10.63
CA ALA A 1018 40.56 -3.41 -11.03
C ALA A 1018 41.85 -2.86 -10.43
N GLU A 1019 42.51 -1.95 -11.14
CA GLU A 1019 43.59 -1.15 -10.56
C GLU A 1019 43.04 -0.16 -9.53
N THR A 1020 43.83 0.16 -8.51
CA THR A 1020 43.49 1.25 -7.60
C THR A 1020 43.48 2.57 -8.35
N LEU A 1021 42.39 3.34 -8.20
CA LEU A 1021 42.26 4.62 -8.88
C LEU A 1021 43.07 5.68 -8.11
N PRO A 1022 44.09 6.32 -8.72
CA PRO A 1022 44.94 7.28 -8.02
C PRO A 1022 44.31 8.68 -7.86
N CYS A 1023 43.09 8.91 -8.37
CA CYS A 1023 42.39 10.20 -8.28
C CYS A 1023 41.44 10.28 -7.10
N SER A 1024 41.43 11.44 -6.43
CA SER A 1024 40.51 11.75 -5.33
C SER A 1024 39.14 12.29 -5.77
N SER A 1025 38.97 12.74 -7.02
CA SER A 1025 37.71 13.34 -7.49
C SER A 1025 37.44 12.98 -8.96
N CYS A 1026 36.58 11.99 -9.20
CA CYS A 1026 35.93 11.81 -10.50
C CYS A 1026 34.48 12.29 -10.34
N GLU A 1027 34.04 13.27 -11.13
CA GLU A 1027 32.67 13.79 -11.05
C GLU A 1027 31.73 12.85 -11.83
N ILE A 1028 31.31 11.77 -11.18
CA ILE A 1028 30.29 10.84 -11.70
C ILE A 1028 29.13 10.77 -10.73
N GLU A 1029 27.91 10.76 -11.25
CA GLU A 1029 26.70 10.58 -10.47
C GLU A 1029 26.75 9.22 -9.73
N ARG A 1030 26.63 9.26 -8.40
CA ARG A 1030 26.59 8.06 -7.58
C ARG A 1030 25.29 7.30 -7.82
N LEU A 1031 25.40 6.12 -8.41
CA LEU A 1031 24.26 5.19 -8.48
C LEU A 1031 23.95 4.71 -7.07
N THR A 1032 22.73 4.97 -6.61
CA THR A 1032 22.23 4.49 -5.32
C THR A 1032 21.08 3.52 -5.55
N GLN A 1033 20.98 2.54 -4.65
CA GLN A 1033 19.84 1.63 -4.57
C GLN A 1033 18.75 2.14 -3.60
N VAL A 1034 19.05 3.22 -2.88
CA VAL A 1034 18.27 3.71 -1.74
C VAL A 1034 16.84 4.07 -2.16
N ARG A 1035 15.88 3.75 -1.29
CA ARG A 1035 14.50 4.24 -1.37
C ARG A 1035 14.53 5.76 -1.32
N THR A 1036 14.32 6.39 -2.46
CA THR A 1036 14.16 7.83 -2.52
C THR A 1036 12.67 8.15 -2.50
N GLU A 1037 12.30 9.19 -1.76
CA GLU A 1037 10.96 9.74 -1.89
C GLU A 1037 10.75 10.17 -3.33
N PHE A 1038 9.61 9.78 -3.89
CA PHE A 1038 9.21 10.26 -5.20
C PHE A 1038 8.89 11.75 -5.09
N GLN A 1039 9.83 12.60 -5.50
CA GLN A 1039 9.52 13.99 -5.82
C GLN A 1039 8.80 13.99 -7.16
N GLU A 1040 7.52 14.35 -7.15
CA GLU A 1040 6.69 14.37 -8.36
C GLU A 1040 7.32 15.29 -9.43
N GLU A 1041 7.89 14.67 -10.47
CA GLU A 1041 8.02 15.30 -11.78
C GLU A 1041 6.62 15.60 -12.34
N ASN A 1042 6.57 16.52 -13.31
CA ASN A 1042 5.36 17.14 -13.83
C ASN A 1042 4.18 16.14 -13.97
N PRO A 1043 3.08 16.28 -13.20
CA PRO A 1043 1.96 15.32 -13.16
C PRO A 1043 1.32 15.07 -14.54
N CYS A 1044 1.61 15.94 -15.49
CA CYS A 1044 1.13 15.95 -16.85
C CYS A 1044 1.71 14.85 -17.76
N GLU A 1045 2.88 14.28 -17.46
CA GLU A 1045 3.48 13.23 -18.32
C GLU A 1045 2.81 11.86 -18.13
N VAL A 1046 2.38 11.56 -16.90
CA VAL A 1046 1.81 10.26 -16.51
C VAL A 1046 0.40 10.03 -17.09
N LEU A 1047 -0.35 11.09 -17.38
CA LEU A 1047 -1.74 11.01 -17.86
C LEU A 1047 -1.88 10.59 -19.31
N SER A 1048 -0.79 10.67 -20.08
CA SER A 1048 -0.82 10.38 -21.51
C SER A 1048 -1.23 8.93 -21.81
N ASN A 1049 -1.06 8.01 -20.85
CA ASN A 1049 -1.37 6.59 -20.98
C ASN A 1049 -2.31 6.10 -19.85
N ALA A 1050 -3.57 6.52 -19.85
CA ALA A 1050 -4.56 5.94 -18.95
C ALA A 1050 -4.74 4.43 -19.23
N ARG A 1051 -4.63 3.60 -18.18
CA ARG A 1051 -4.80 2.14 -18.28
C ARG A 1051 -6.24 1.77 -18.65
N TYR A 1052 -6.40 0.67 -19.40
CA TYR A 1052 -7.71 0.15 -19.78
C TYR A 1052 -8.51 -0.31 -18.57
N ARG A 1053 -9.81 -0.02 -18.53
CA ARG A 1053 -10.73 -0.39 -17.46
C ARG A 1053 -12.14 -0.57 -18.03
N LYS A 1054 -13.00 -1.24 -17.25
CA LYS A 1054 -14.40 -1.43 -17.59
C LYS A 1054 -15.27 -0.89 -16.46
N GLY A 1055 -16.05 0.16 -16.75
CA GLY A 1055 -16.99 0.72 -15.78
C GLY A 1055 -18.18 -0.21 -15.51
N PRO A 1056 -18.99 0.10 -14.48
CA PRO A 1056 -20.19 -0.67 -14.15
C PRO A 1056 -21.18 -0.77 -15.31
N THR A 1057 -21.86 -1.91 -15.43
CA THR A 1057 -22.78 -2.18 -16.55
C THR A 1057 -24.13 -1.47 -16.39
N SER A 1058 -24.61 -1.31 -15.16
CA SER A 1058 -25.86 -0.63 -14.83
C SER A 1058 -25.61 0.78 -14.32
N CYS A 1059 -26.40 1.73 -14.81
CA CYS A 1059 -26.39 3.11 -14.37
C CYS A 1059 -27.82 3.59 -14.15
N PHE A 1060 -28.08 4.25 -13.01
CA PHE A 1060 -29.37 4.86 -12.68
C PHE A 1060 -29.21 6.37 -12.49
N ASP A 1061 -29.48 7.16 -13.54
CA ASP A 1061 -29.26 8.61 -13.56
C ASP A 1061 -30.53 9.45 -13.79
N TYR A 1062 -31.50 8.91 -14.53
CA TYR A 1062 -32.71 9.61 -14.95
C TYR A 1062 -33.98 8.77 -14.82
N SER A 1063 -35.01 9.38 -14.24
CA SER A 1063 -36.39 8.89 -14.29
C SER A 1063 -37.36 10.03 -14.61
N ALA A 1064 -38.40 9.75 -15.39
CA ALA A 1064 -39.44 10.72 -15.70
C ALA A 1064 -40.38 10.99 -14.50
N LEU A 1065 -40.44 10.06 -13.55
CA LEU A 1065 -41.27 10.11 -12.33
C LEU A 1065 -40.55 10.76 -11.14
N GLU A 1066 -39.31 11.21 -11.34
CA GLU A 1066 -38.51 11.86 -10.31
C GLU A 1066 -39.16 13.16 -9.81
N ASN A 1067 -39.23 13.32 -8.50
CA ASN A 1067 -39.66 14.55 -7.88
C ASN A 1067 -38.52 15.58 -7.92
N THR A 1068 -38.74 16.66 -8.67
CA THR A 1068 -37.76 17.74 -8.85
C THR A 1068 -38.15 19.01 -8.10
N SER A 1069 -39.24 19.00 -7.31
CA SER A 1069 -39.71 20.21 -6.61
C SER A 1069 -38.94 20.53 -5.34
N GLU A 1070 -38.28 19.54 -4.74
CA GLU A 1070 -37.48 19.73 -3.52
C GLU A 1070 -36.07 20.19 -3.86
N CYS A 1071 -35.83 21.50 -3.71
CA CYS A 1071 -34.54 22.16 -3.92
C CYS A 1071 -34.21 23.10 -2.76
N GLY A 1072 -33.61 22.55 -1.70
CA GLY A 1072 -33.12 23.27 -0.52
C GLY A 1072 -34.06 23.27 0.68
N ARG A 1073 -33.51 22.95 1.87
CA ARG A 1073 -34.18 23.15 3.18
C ARG A 1073 -33.85 24.54 3.73
N GLY A 1074 -34.34 25.58 3.04
CA GLY A 1074 -34.46 26.88 3.68
C GLY A 1074 -35.72 26.86 4.54
N HIS A 1075 -35.59 26.84 5.87
CA HIS A 1075 -36.69 27.29 6.72
C HIS A 1075 -36.91 28.79 6.44
N ALA A 1076 -37.64 29.10 5.37
CA ALA A 1076 -38.42 30.30 5.34
C ALA A 1076 -39.48 30.08 6.43
N LEU A 1077 -39.23 30.63 7.61
CA LEU A 1077 -40.31 30.96 8.53
C LEU A 1077 -41.27 31.83 7.72
N GLN A 1078 -42.28 31.18 7.15
CA GLN A 1078 -43.39 31.87 6.53
C GLN A 1078 -44.07 32.59 7.69
N SER A 1079 -43.67 33.84 7.90
CA SER A 1079 -44.27 34.71 8.89
C SER A 1079 -45.74 34.75 8.54
N SER A 1080 -46.58 34.20 9.42
CA SER A 1080 -48.01 34.26 9.17
C SER A 1080 -48.38 35.73 9.06
N ILE A 1081 -49.08 36.09 7.99
CA ILE A 1081 -49.53 37.46 7.72
C ILE A 1081 -50.27 38.03 8.94
N GLY A 1082 -50.91 37.15 9.73
CA GLY A 1082 -51.56 37.49 11.00
C GLY A 1082 -50.60 38.00 12.08
N VAL A 1083 -49.41 37.41 12.24
CA VAL A 1083 -48.42 37.84 13.23
C VAL A 1083 -47.78 39.17 12.82
N SER A 1084 -47.50 39.38 11.54
CA SER A 1084 -46.99 40.66 11.03
C SER A 1084 -48.01 41.78 11.15
N LEU A 1085 -49.30 41.50 10.87
CA LEU A 1085 -50.39 42.45 11.08
C LEU A 1085 -50.60 42.77 12.56
N PHE A 1086 -50.52 41.77 13.45
CA PHE A 1086 -50.62 41.97 14.89
C PHE A 1086 -49.47 42.82 15.43
N SER A 1087 -48.25 42.59 14.94
CA SER A 1087 -47.05 43.38 15.29
C SER A 1087 -47.16 44.83 14.84
N LEU A 1088 -47.67 45.06 13.63
CA LEU A 1088 -47.98 46.40 13.10
C LEU A 1088 -49.10 47.09 13.90
N PHE A 1089 -50.12 46.34 14.34
CA PHE A 1089 -51.21 46.85 15.17
C PHE A 1089 -50.72 47.24 16.58
N CYS A 1090 -49.83 46.44 17.18
CA CYS A 1090 -49.19 46.75 18.46
C CYS A 1090 -48.27 47.98 18.36
N LEU A 1091 -47.51 48.12 17.28
CA LEU A 1091 -46.67 49.30 17.02
C LEU A 1091 -47.51 50.57 16.82
N PHE A 1092 -48.68 50.47 16.19
CA PHE A 1092 -49.61 51.58 16.05
C PHE A 1092 -50.14 52.05 17.41
N PHE A 1093 -50.52 51.12 18.30
CA PHE A 1093 -50.96 51.44 19.66
C PHE A 1093 -49.87 52.08 20.52
N ILE A 1094 -48.61 51.63 20.39
CA ILE A 1094 -47.48 52.24 21.11
C ILE A 1094 -47.24 53.68 20.62
N SER A 1095 -47.38 53.94 19.32
CA SER A 1095 -47.21 55.27 18.74
C SER A 1095 -48.31 56.27 19.17
N ASP A 1096 -49.54 55.81 19.38
CA ASP A 1096 -50.64 56.66 19.87
C ASP A 1096 -50.53 56.93 21.38
N THR A 1097 -50.01 55.99 22.18
CA THR A 1097 -49.78 56.24 23.62
C THR A 1097 -48.69 57.27 23.90
N CYS A 1098 -47.72 57.46 23.00
CA CYS A 1098 -46.69 58.50 23.16
C CYS A 1098 -47.18 59.92 22.81
N LYS A 1099 -48.36 60.10 22.22
CA LYS A 1099 -48.91 61.43 21.89
C LYS A 1099 -49.75 62.08 23.00
N HIS A 1100 -50.06 61.35 24.08
CA HIS A 1100 -50.82 61.89 25.21
C HIS A 1100 -50.02 62.08 26.51
N SER A 1101 -48.69 62.07 26.41
CA SER A 1101 -47.76 62.44 27.48
C SER A 1101 -46.90 63.62 27.03
N ASN A 1102 -47.52 64.80 26.91
CA ASN A 1102 -46.86 66.10 26.98
C ASN A 1102 -47.85 67.14 27.50
#